data_AF-A0A847N2S5-F1
#
_entry.id   AF-A0A847N2S5-F1
#
_cell.length_a   1.000
_cell.length_b   1.000
_cell.length_c   1.000
_cell.angle_alpha   90.00
_cell.angle_beta   90.00
_cell.angle_gamma   90.00
#
_symmetry.space_group_name_H-M   'P 1'
#
loop_
_entity.id
_entity.type
_entity.pdbx_description
1 polymer ?
#
loop_
_entity_poly.entity_id
_entity_poly.type
_entity_poly.pdbx_seq_one_letter_code
_entity_poly.pdbx_strand_id
1 'polypeptide(L)'
;RPAAGGKRTSQYHLILLAMNEQGYHNLMELNSLSYTEGFYFKPRIDDELLKQYNEGLICLSACLGGEILQHLLNNQYDLAKERALWFSSVFDDGRYFLELQDHNLAEQKRTNPLLKQLSDETGIPLVCTNDIHYIDKDDANAQDLLLCVGTNSKKNDPDRMRFPNHEFYMKTQDEMYSLFSWCPEALENTNRIAERCNLEIHFPGPLLPDFQVPDGFSDPADYLRHLSNEGLRKRYAVITEELQKRLDYELDVIIKMKFEGYFLIVMDYIQWAKHHEIPVGPGRGSGAGSLVAYSIEITDVDPIKFNLLFERFLNPERVSMPDFDIDFCFERRQEVINYVTDHYGTERVAQIATFGTLKAKAVVKDVARVLDIPFDESNNICKLIPDDPKMTLTKAFEQNKELGELEDRGGIYAELFDAARRLEGLNRHTSTHAAGVVIGKEQLVKYVPLYRDAKTGAISTQYTMDLIEECGLVKMDFLGLKTLTLIKHTEDLIHKKDPSFNAAVIDEEDPKTFSMLCRGESTAVFQFESQGMQNILKEAKPSNIEDLVALNALYRPGPMAYIPQFINCKLGKQPITYANPELEEELKTTYGVIVYQEQVMKVAQIIAGYSLGSADILRRIMGKKKVAALEKEKVKFIAGAKALGRSEQHAAEIFEMLEPFAGYGFNKSHAVAYSVVAYQTAFLKANYP
;
A
#
# COMPACT_ATOMS: atom_id res chain seq x y z
N ARG A 1 -21.53 23.42 -17.98
CA ARG A 1 -22.06 22.26 -18.74
C ARG A 1 -23.42 22.64 -19.33
N PRO A 2 -23.62 22.39 -20.62
CA PRO A 2 -24.75 21.60 -21.09
C PRO A 2 -24.25 20.37 -21.89
N ALA A 3 -24.95 19.26 -21.77
CA ALA A 3 -24.73 18.10 -22.63
C ALA A 3 -25.16 18.45 -24.07
N ALA A 4 -24.27 18.26 -25.04
CA ALA A 4 -24.67 18.17 -26.43
C ALA A 4 -25.61 16.96 -26.56
N GLY A 5 -26.90 17.22 -26.80
CA GLY A 5 -27.91 16.19 -27.02
C GLY A 5 -28.87 15.95 -25.85
N GLY A 6 -29.91 16.81 -25.76
CA GLY A 6 -31.33 16.41 -25.67
C GLY A 6 -31.82 15.31 -24.72
N LYS A 7 -31.06 14.84 -23.72
CA LYS A 7 -31.56 13.98 -22.65
C LYS A 7 -31.50 14.74 -21.33
N ARG A 8 -32.67 14.97 -20.71
CA ARG A 8 -32.78 15.45 -19.33
C ARG A 8 -32.01 14.48 -18.42
N THR A 9 -30.81 14.86 -18.01
CA THR A 9 -30.13 14.20 -16.90
C THR A 9 -30.68 14.81 -15.62
N SER A 10 -31.44 14.04 -14.85
CA SER A 10 -31.94 14.38 -13.51
C SER A 10 -30.80 14.32 -12.48
N GLN A 11 -29.70 15.02 -12.77
CA GLN A 11 -28.49 15.02 -11.95
C GLN A 11 -28.00 16.46 -11.86
N TYR A 12 -27.80 16.93 -10.63
CA TYR A 12 -27.38 18.28 -10.33
C TYR A 12 -26.10 18.27 -9.52
N HIS A 13 -25.34 19.35 -9.60
CA HIS A 13 -24.19 19.57 -8.71
C HIS A 13 -24.68 20.15 -7.37
N LEU A 14 -23.97 19.84 -6.31
CA LEU A 14 -24.16 20.38 -4.96
C LEU A 14 -22.80 20.43 -4.28
N ILE A 15 -22.52 21.49 -3.51
CA ILE A 15 -21.29 21.59 -2.72
C ILE A 15 -21.67 21.39 -1.25
N LEU A 16 -20.94 20.49 -0.58
CA LEU A 16 -21.09 20.23 0.86
C LEU A 16 -19.72 20.41 1.53
N LEU A 17 -19.70 21.15 2.63
CA LEU A 17 -18.51 21.47 3.42
C LEU A 17 -18.70 20.98 4.85
N ALA A 18 -17.76 20.21 5.38
CA ALA A 18 -17.80 19.77 6.78
C ALA A 18 -17.36 20.89 7.71
N MET A 19 -18.23 21.28 8.64
CA MET A 19 -17.91 22.27 9.67
C MET A 19 -17.09 21.68 10.82
N ASN A 20 -17.32 20.40 11.11
CA ASN A 20 -16.82 19.70 12.29
C ASN A 20 -16.74 18.18 12.01
N GLU A 21 -16.33 17.41 13.01
CA GLU A 21 -16.17 15.95 12.93
C GLU A 21 -17.46 15.22 12.52
N GLN A 22 -18.62 15.62 13.05
CA GLN A 22 -19.91 15.03 12.66
C GLN A 22 -20.23 15.29 11.18
N GLY A 23 -19.95 16.50 10.69
CA GLY A 23 -20.05 16.82 9.27
C GLY A 23 -19.10 15.99 8.41
N TYR A 24 -17.86 15.78 8.88
CA TYR A 24 -16.89 14.94 8.18
C TYR A 24 -17.37 13.48 8.07
N HIS A 25 -17.89 12.89 9.14
CA HIS A 25 -18.50 11.57 9.10
C HIS A 25 -19.67 11.50 8.12
N ASN A 26 -20.56 12.51 8.15
CA ASN A 26 -21.68 12.59 7.21
C ASN A 26 -21.20 12.69 5.75
N LEU A 27 -20.11 13.42 5.46
CA LEU A 27 -19.50 13.42 4.12
C LEU A 27 -18.96 12.05 3.73
N MET A 28 -18.32 11.31 4.66
CA MET A 28 -17.82 9.96 4.39
C MET A 28 -18.97 8.99 4.07
N GLU A 29 -20.09 9.08 4.79
CA GLU A 29 -21.30 8.29 4.54
C GLU A 29 -21.92 8.63 3.18
N LEU A 30 -22.20 9.91 2.92
CA LEU A 30 -22.77 10.37 1.66
C LEU A 30 -21.89 9.98 0.47
N ASN A 31 -20.57 10.15 0.59
CA ASN A 31 -19.62 9.74 -0.43
C ASN A 31 -19.65 8.22 -0.63
N SER A 32 -19.55 7.44 0.44
CA SER A 32 -19.55 5.97 0.36
C SER A 32 -20.81 5.44 -0.32
N LEU A 33 -22.00 5.86 0.15
CA LEU A 33 -23.29 5.46 -0.41
C LEU A 33 -23.43 5.87 -1.88
N SER A 34 -22.89 7.03 -2.26
CA SER A 34 -22.90 7.49 -3.65
C SER A 34 -22.13 6.57 -4.60
N TYR A 35 -21.07 5.92 -4.11
CA TYR A 35 -20.25 4.99 -4.87
C TYR A 35 -20.68 3.52 -4.73
N THR A 36 -21.26 3.13 -3.60
CA THR A 36 -21.65 1.73 -3.36
C THR A 36 -23.06 1.40 -3.83
N GLU A 37 -23.96 2.39 -3.84
CA GLU A 37 -25.40 2.24 -4.15
C GLU A 37 -25.88 3.22 -5.24
N GLY A 38 -25.49 4.49 -5.15
CA GLY A 38 -26.01 5.56 -6.02
C GLY A 38 -25.39 5.66 -7.43
N PHE A 39 -24.40 4.81 -7.73
CA PHE A 39 -23.59 4.92 -8.93
C PHE A 39 -24.38 4.56 -10.20
N TYR A 40 -24.34 5.45 -11.21
CA TYR A 40 -24.84 5.15 -12.56
C TYR A 40 -23.78 5.50 -13.60
N PHE A 41 -23.77 6.74 -14.11
CA PHE A 41 -22.64 7.29 -14.86
C PHE A 41 -21.65 8.04 -13.96
N LYS A 42 -22.15 8.51 -12.81
CA LYS A 42 -21.43 9.20 -11.74
C LYS A 42 -21.98 8.71 -10.40
N PRO A 43 -21.18 8.80 -9.33
CA PRO A 43 -21.69 8.62 -7.97
C PRO A 43 -22.70 9.73 -7.66
N ARG A 44 -23.83 9.38 -7.04
CA ARG A 44 -24.94 10.31 -6.77
C ARG A 44 -25.55 10.04 -5.41
N ILE A 45 -26.07 11.09 -4.80
CA ILE A 45 -26.89 11.03 -3.59
C ILE A 45 -28.29 11.54 -3.91
N ASP A 46 -29.24 11.30 -3.02
CA ASP A 46 -30.63 11.77 -3.14
C ASP A 46 -31.04 12.67 -1.95
N ASP A 47 -32.25 13.22 -2.05
CA ASP A 47 -32.83 14.11 -1.04
C ASP A 47 -33.04 13.40 0.32
N GLU A 48 -33.21 12.08 0.35
CA GLU A 48 -33.39 11.29 1.58
C GLU A 48 -32.07 11.17 2.35
N LEU A 49 -31.01 10.79 1.64
CA LEU A 49 -29.65 10.76 2.18
C LEU A 49 -29.20 12.14 2.65
N LEU A 50 -29.49 13.20 1.88
CA LEU A 50 -29.17 14.57 2.29
C LEU A 50 -29.88 14.95 3.59
N LYS A 51 -31.17 14.62 3.74
CA LYS A 51 -31.90 14.86 5.00
C LYS A 51 -31.31 14.08 6.16
N GLN A 52 -30.95 12.82 5.94
CA GLN A 52 -30.40 11.95 6.97
C GLN A 52 -29.01 12.40 7.44
N TYR A 53 -28.13 12.79 6.51
CA TYR A 53 -26.73 13.11 6.78
C TYR A 53 -26.41 14.60 6.58
N ASN A 54 -27.29 15.50 7.07
CA ASN A 54 -27.08 16.95 6.93
C ASN A 54 -26.29 17.59 8.08
N GLU A 55 -26.28 16.98 9.27
CA GLU A 55 -25.74 17.60 10.49
C GLU A 55 -24.25 17.93 10.30
N GLY A 56 -23.81 19.10 10.78
CA GLY A 56 -22.41 19.51 10.67
C GLY A 56 -21.97 19.90 9.25
N LEU A 57 -22.88 19.93 8.27
CA LEU A 57 -22.58 20.35 6.90
C LEU A 57 -23.09 21.76 6.60
N ILE A 58 -22.30 22.50 5.81
CA ILE A 58 -22.72 23.68 5.05
C ILE A 58 -22.94 23.26 3.59
N CYS A 59 -24.01 23.76 2.97
CA CYS A 59 -24.39 23.44 1.61
C CYS A 59 -24.41 24.70 0.72
N LEU A 60 -23.81 24.62 -0.47
CA LEU A 60 -23.86 25.68 -1.47
C LEU A 60 -24.59 25.20 -2.72
N SER A 61 -25.33 26.11 -3.38
CA SER A 61 -26.18 25.78 -4.54
C SER A 61 -25.42 25.36 -5.81
N ALA A 62 -24.09 25.31 -5.78
CA ALA A 62 -23.18 24.88 -6.84
C ALA A 62 -23.11 25.81 -8.07
N CYS A 63 -22.33 25.38 -9.06
CA CYS A 63 -22.13 26.07 -10.33
C CYS A 63 -23.37 26.01 -11.24
N LEU A 64 -23.26 26.41 -12.51
CA LEU A 64 -24.36 26.33 -13.49
C LEU A 64 -24.99 24.93 -13.61
N GLY A 65 -24.29 23.86 -13.20
CA GLY A 65 -24.83 22.50 -13.13
C GLY A 65 -25.71 22.20 -11.90
N GLY A 66 -25.84 23.12 -10.96
CA GLY A 66 -26.67 22.99 -9.76
C GLY A 66 -28.16 23.14 -10.04
N GLU A 67 -28.99 22.56 -9.16
CA GLU A 67 -30.44 22.46 -9.35
C GLU A 67 -31.10 23.85 -9.47
N ILE A 68 -30.73 24.78 -8.58
CA ILE A 68 -31.28 26.13 -8.55
C ILE A 68 -30.98 26.89 -9.85
N LEU A 69 -29.71 26.90 -10.28
CA LEU A 69 -29.31 27.59 -11.51
C LEU A 69 -29.94 26.95 -12.75
N GLN A 70 -30.08 25.61 -12.79
CA GLN A 70 -30.77 24.93 -13.89
C GLN A 70 -32.24 25.36 -13.99
N HIS A 71 -32.96 25.51 -12.88
CA HIS A 71 -34.32 26.04 -12.90
C HIS A 71 -34.39 27.49 -13.37
N LEU A 72 -33.48 28.35 -12.90
CA LEU A 72 -33.38 29.75 -13.35
C LEU A 72 -33.10 29.87 -14.86
N LEU A 73 -32.19 29.06 -15.39
CA LEU A 73 -31.88 29.02 -16.83
C LEU A 73 -33.09 28.62 -17.67
N ASN A 74 -33.93 27.73 -17.14
CA ASN A 74 -35.16 27.25 -17.78
C ASN A 74 -36.38 28.15 -17.52
N ASN A 75 -36.20 29.35 -16.95
CA ASN A 75 -37.27 30.30 -16.60
C ASN A 75 -38.29 29.73 -15.59
N GLN A 76 -37.85 28.86 -14.68
CA GLN A 76 -38.68 28.24 -13.64
C GLN A 76 -38.37 28.87 -12.28
N TYR A 77 -38.60 30.17 -12.13
CA TYR A 77 -38.21 30.93 -10.92
C TYR A 77 -38.90 30.40 -9.65
N ASP A 78 -40.22 30.16 -9.70
CA ASP A 78 -40.97 29.67 -8.55
C ASP A 78 -40.47 28.31 -8.06
N LEU A 79 -40.09 27.42 -8.99
CA LEU A 79 -39.51 26.12 -8.65
C LEU A 79 -38.09 26.26 -8.06
N ALA A 80 -37.27 27.16 -8.61
CA ALA A 80 -35.98 27.49 -8.04
C ALA A 80 -36.11 28.00 -6.59
N LYS A 81 -37.13 28.83 -6.33
CA LYS A 81 -37.44 29.36 -5.00
C LYS A 81 -37.91 28.28 -4.05
N GLU A 82 -38.84 27.42 -4.48
CA GLU A 82 -39.30 26.27 -3.69
C GLU A 82 -38.13 25.36 -3.28
N ARG A 83 -37.25 25.01 -4.23
CA ARG A 83 -36.08 24.17 -3.97
C ARG A 83 -35.06 24.85 -3.07
N ALA A 84 -34.79 26.15 -3.25
CA ALA A 84 -33.89 26.88 -2.38
C ALA A 84 -34.39 26.92 -0.92
N LEU A 85 -35.70 27.12 -0.72
CA LEU A 85 -36.33 27.07 0.60
C LEU A 85 -36.29 25.66 1.20
N TRP A 86 -36.45 24.62 0.36
CA TRP A 86 -36.27 23.24 0.80
C TRP A 86 -34.84 22.98 1.30
N PHE A 87 -33.81 23.33 0.53
CA PHE A 87 -32.42 23.20 0.99
C PHE A 87 -32.16 24.00 2.27
N SER A 88 -32.67 25.23 2.36
CA SER A 88 -32.58 26.04 3.58
C SER A 88 -33.29 25.40 4.79
N SER A 89 -34.31 24.57 4.57
CA SER A 89 -34.99 23.84 5.64
C SER A 89 -34.23 22.58 6.09
N VAL A 90 -33.46 21.98 5.18
CA VAL A 90 -32.60 20.80 5.48
C VAL A 90 -31.31 21.24 6.16
N PHE A 91 -30.67 22.29 5.62
CA PHE A 91 -29.47 22.91 6.16
C PHE A 91 -29.86 24.18 6.92
N ASP A 92 -30.56 23.98 8.03
CA ASP A 92 -31.01 25.03 8.94
C ASP A 92 -29.84 25.80 9.60
N ASP A 93 -30.14 26.78 10.46
CA ASP A 93 -29.13 27.62 11.12
C ASP A 93 -28.19 28.36 10.14
N GLY A 94 -28.77 28.81 9.02
CA GLY A 94 -28.05 29.54 7.97
C GLY A 94 -26.89 28.72 7.38
N ARG A 95 -27.04 27.39 7.26
CA ARG A 95 -26.03 26.49 6.68
C ARG A 95 -26.19 26.30 5.17
N TYR A 96 -27.24 26.88 4.56
CA TYR A 96 -27.41 26.91 3.11
C TYR A 96 -27.07 28.27 2.51
N PHE A 97 -26.32 28.27 1.40
CA PHE A 97 -25.92 29.47 0.68
C PHE A 97 -26.22 29.36 -0.82
N LEU A 98 -26.65 30.46 -1.42
CA LEU A 98 -26.76 30.60 -2.87
C LEU A 98 -25.39 30.99 -3.45
N GLU A 99 -24.85 30.16 -4.32
CA GLU A 99 -23.49 30.30 -4.85
C GLU A 99 -23.45 31.16 -6.11
N LEU A 100 -22.64 32.21 -6.08
CA LEU A 100 -22.37 33.13 -7.18
C LEU A 100 -21.00 32.83 -7.79
N GLN A 101 -20.99 32.73 -9.12
CA GLN A 101 -19.78 32.50 -9.90
C GLN A 101 -19.80 33.40 -11.14
N ASP A 102 -18.64 33.91 -11.56
CA ASP A 102 -18.51 34.76 -12.75
C ASP A 102 -17.25 34.43 -13.54
N HIS A 103 -17.45 33.61 -14.56
CA HIS A 103 -16.46 33.20 -15.53
C HIS A 103 -16.68 33.92 -16.87
N ASN A 104 -17.38 35.07 -16.86
CA ASN A 104 -17.77 35.81 -18.05
C ASN A 104 -18.65 35.00 -19.03
N LEU A 105 -19.52 34.14 -18.50
CA LEU A 105 -20.47 33.36 -19.28
C LEU A 105 -21.83 34.07 -19.36
N ALA A 106 -22.47 34.05 -20.53
CA ALA A 106 -23.76 34.71 -20.74
C ALA A 106 -24.85 34.15 -19.79
N GLU A 107 -24.81 32.85 -19.53
CA GLU A 107 -25.67 32.15 -18.59
C GLU A 107 -25.52 32.67 -17.15
N GLN A 108 -24.28 32.94 -16.70
CA GLN A 108 -24.00 33.52 -15.38
C GLN A 108 -24.44 34.98 -15.31
N LYS A 109 -24.21 35.78 -16.36
CA LYS A 109 -24.70 37.17 -16.41
C LYS A 109 -26.23 37.26 -16.33
N ARG A 110 -26.94 36.26 -16.84
CA ARG A 110 -28.40 36.14 -16.74
C ARG A 110 -28.86 35.63 -15.37
N THR A 111 -28.17 34.66 -14.77
CA THR A 111 -28.61 33.99 -13.54
C THR A 111 -28.16 34.68 -12.25
N ASN A 112 -27.01 35.35 -12.22
CA ASN A 112 -26.50 36.03 -11.01
C ASN A 112 -27.47 37.10 -10.45
N PRO A 113 -28.10 37.97 -11.27
CA PRO A 113 -29.11 38.90 -10.77
C PRO A 113 -30.35 38.19 -10.20
N LEU A 114 -30.75 37.06 -10.79
CA LEU A 114 -31.89 36.27 -10.31
C LEU A 114 -31.57 35.55 -8.99
N LEU A 115 -30.32 35.10 -8.79
CA LEU A 115 -29.85 34.58 -7.51
C LEU A 115 -29.85 35.67 -6.44
N LYS A 116 -29.42 36.89 -6.79
CA LYS A 116 -29.51 38.04 -5.88
C LYS A 116 -30.95 38.36 -5.50
N GLN A 117 -31.86 38.40 -6.47
CA GLN A 117 -33.30 38.56 -6.20
C GLN A 117 -33.82 37.45 -5.29
N LEU A 118 -33.45 36.19 -5.55
CA LEU A 118 -33.88 35.05 -4.74
C LEU A 118 -33.37 35.16 -3.30
N SER A 119 -32.12 35.57 -3.13
CA SER A 119 -31.53 35.86 -1.82
C SER A 119 -32.30 36.96 -1.08
N ASP A 120 -32.60 38.08 -1.75
CA ASP A 120 -33.36 39.20 -1.18
C ASP A 120 -34.79 38.81 -0.76
N GLU A 121 -35.45 37.94 -1.53
CA GLU A 121 -36.82 37.49 -1.26
C GLU A 121 -36.92 36.41 -0.16
N THR A 122 -35.91 35.55 -0.04
CA THR A 122 -35.95 34.39 0.86
C THR A 122 -35.13 34.59 2.13
N GLY A 123 -34.20 35.55 2.13
CA GLY A 123 -33.22 35.74 3.20
C GLY A 123 -32.05 34.76 3.15
N ILE A 124 -31.96 33.89 2.14
CA ILE A 124 -30.85 32.93 2.01
C ILE A 124 -29.58 33.70 1.62
N PRO A 125 -28.45 33.56 2.36
CA PRO A 125 -27.23 34.30 2.09
C PRO A 125 -26.55 33.87 0.79
N LEU A 126 -25.84 34.80 0.15
CA LEU A 126 -25.03 34.55 -1.05
C LEU A 126 -23.58 34.23 -0.68
N VAL A 127 -22.88 33.47 -1.51
CA VAL A 127 -21.43 33.24 -1.38
C VAL A 127 -20.76 33.24 -2.75
N CYS A 128 -19.57 33.81 -2.87
CA CYS A 128 -18.78 33.78 -4.11
C CYS A 128 -17.79 32.61 -4.14
N THR A 129 -17.68 31.94 -5.30
CA THR A 129 -16.61 30.96 -5.58
C THR A 129 -16.15 31.09 -7.05
N ASN A 130 -15.12 30.34 -7.44
CA ASN A 130 -14.60 30.33 -8.81
C ASN A 130 -14.45 28.93 -9.44
N ASP A 131 -15.12 27.90 -8.89
CA ASP A 131 -15.13 26.51 -9.43
C ASP A 131 -13.76 26.04 -9.96
N ILE A 132 -12.74 26.14 -9.10
CA ILE A 132 -11.32 26.03 -9.50
C ILE A 132 -11.00 24.61 -9.96
N HIS A 133 -10.34 24.48 -11.11
CA HIS A 133 -9.91 23.19 -11.68
C HIS A 133 -8.40 23.12 -11.98
N TYR A 134 -7.69 24.24 -11.92
CA TYR A 134 -6.24 24.34 -12.10
C TYR A 134 -5.70 25.56 -11.34
N ILE A 135 -4.39 25.64 -11.11
CA ILE A 135 -3.81 26.65 -10.22
C ILE A 135 -3.64 27.97 -10.97
N ASP A 136 -2.86 27.96 -12.05
CA ASP A 136 -2.49 29.15 -12.79
C ASP A 136 -3.30 29.28 -14.07
N LYS A 137 -3.57 30.52 -14.53
CA LYS A 137 -4.32 30.74 -15.78
C LYS A 137 -3.68 30.05 -16.98
N ASP A 138 -2.36 29.94 -17.00
CA ASP A 138 -1.58 29.31 -18.07
C ASP A 138 -1.70 27.77 -18.07
N ASP A 139 -2.22 27.15 -17.02
CA ASP A 139 -2.50 25.71 -16.96
C ASP A 139 -3.71 25.29 -17.81
N ALA A 140 -4.48 26.23 -18.35
CA ALA A 140 -5.71 25.95 -19.07
C ALA A 140 -5.54 24.94 -20.21
N ASN A 141 -4.43 25.00 -20.95
CA ASN A 141 -4.14 24.03 -22.01
C ASN A 141 -3.85 22.63 -21.46
N ALA A 142 -3.08 22.53 -20.37
CA ALA A 142 -2.80 21.25 -19.72
C ALA A 142 -4.08 20.62 -19.15
N GLN A 143 -4.96 21.42 -18.55
CA GLN A 143 -6.27 20.96 -18.10
C GLN A 143 -7.14 20.46 -19.26
N ASP A 144 -7.14 21.17 -20.38
CA ASP A 144 -7.89 20.78 -21.58
C ASP A 144 -7.40 19.43 -22.15
N LEU A 145 -6.09 19.24 -22.20
CA LEU A 145 -5.48 17.98 -22.59
C LEU A 145 -5.78 16.86 -21.59
N LEU A 146 -5.74 17.15 -20.27
CA LEU A 146 -6.11 16.19 -19.23
C LEU A 146 -7.56 15.71 -19.36
N LEU A 147 -8.50 16.61 -19.66
CA LEU A 147 -9.89 16.24 -19.96
C LEU A 147 -9.98 15.30 -21.17
N CYS A 148 -9.24 15.56 -22.23
CA CYS A 148 -9.20 14.69 -23.41
C CYS A 148 -8.57 13.32 -23.08
N VAL A 149 -7.57 13.28 -22.19
CA VAL A 149 -7.02 12.03 -21.68
C VAL A 149 -8.09 11.23 -20.94
N GLY A 150 -8.81 11.86 -20.01
CA GLY A 150 -9.82 11.20 -19.18
C GLY A 150 -11.10 10.79 -19.93
N THR A 151 -11.48 11.54 -20.97
CA THR A 151 -12.67 11.26 -21.80
C THR A 151 -12.37 10.45 -23.06
N ASN A 152 -11.10 10.09 -23.27
CA ASN A 152 -10.62 9.36 -24.44
C ASN A 152 -10.96 10.05 -25.79
N SER A 153 -10.93 11.39 -25.80
CA SER A 153 -11.08 12.20 -27.02
C SER A 153 -9.73 12.76 -27.49
N LYS A 154 -9.71 13.36 -28.67
CA LYS A 154 -8.57 14.12 -29.21
C LYS A 154 -8.80 15.62 -29.02
N LYS A 155 -7.72 16.41 -29.04
CA LYS A 155 -7.81 17.88 -28.89
C LYS A 155 -8.63 18.54 -30.01
N ASN A 156 -8.58 17.98 -31.21
CA ASN A 156 -9.24 18.52 -32.39
C ASN A 156 -10.67 17.99 -32.60
N ASP A 157 -11.16 17.09 -31.75
CA ASP A 157 -12.53 16.58 -31.84
C ASP A 157 -13.53 17.72 -31.53
N PRO A 158 -14.50 18.02 -32.41
CA PRO A 158 -15.40 19.16 -32.24
C PRO A 158 -16.39 18.97 -31.09
N ASP A 159 -16.81 17.73 -30.84
CA ASP A 159 -17.81 17.36 -29.83
C ASP A 159 -17.20 16.94 -28.48
N ARG A 160 -15.89 17.19 -28.29
CA ARG A 160 -15.19 16.80 -27.06
C ARG A 160 -15.65 17.63 -25.87
N MET A 161 -15.44 17.06 -24.68
CA MET A 161 -15.60 17.81 -23.43
C MET A 161 -14.49 18.86 -23.31
N ARG A 162 -14.87 20.13 -23.14
CA ARG A 162 -13.97 21.26 -22.92
C ARG A 162 -14.61 22.31 -22.02
N PHE A 163 -13.78 23.11 -21.34
CA PHE A 163 -14.26 24.30 -20.66
C PHE A 163 -14.62 25.39 -21.68
N PRO A 164 -15.59 26.28 -21.36
CA PRO A 164 -16.01 27.34 -22.27
C PRO A 164 -14.97 28.44 -22.46
N ASN A 165 -14.06 28.63 -21.50
CA ASN A 165 -12.94 29.57 -21.51
C ASN A 165 -11.90 29.18 -20.44
N HIS A 166 -10.94 30.07 -20.16
CA HIS A 166 -9.79 29.80 -19.29
C HIS A 166 -9.91 30.41 -17.87
N GLU A 167 -11.12 30.70 -17.39
CA GLU A 167 -11.34 31.45 -16.14
C GLU A 167 -11.45 30.59 -14.85
N PHE A 168 -11.17 29.28 -14.94
CA PHE A 168 -11.36 28.28 -13.85
C PHE A 168 -10.07 28.03 -13.03
N TYR A 169 -9.25 29.06 -12.86
CA TYR A 169 -8.00 29.03 -12.10
C TYR A 169 -8.17 29.58 -10.67
N MET A 170 -7.13 29.48 -9.85
CA MET A 170 -7.11 30.07 -8.51
C MET A 170 -6.90 31.60 -8.60
N LYS A 171 -7.99 32.34 -8.80
CA LYS A 171 -7.98 33.81 -8.84
C LYS A 171 -7.47 34.41 -7.52
N THR A 172 -6.76 35.52 -7.65
CA THR A 172 -6.37 36.38 -6.53
C THR A 172 -7.58 37.04 -5.88
N GLN A 173 -7.39 37.54 -4.66
CA GLN A 173 -8.44 38.29 -3.95
C GLN A 173 -8.89 39.51 -4.76
N ASP A 174 -7.96 40.29 -5.31
CA ASP A 174 -8.27 41.50 -6.10
C ASP A 174 -9.09 41.20 -7.35
N GLU A 175 -8.80 40.10 -8.04
CA GLU A 175 -9.60 39.63 -9.18
C GLU A 175 -11.03 39.28 -8.75
N MET A 176 -11.19 38.56 -7.64
CA MET A 176 -12.50 38.20 -7.10
C MET A 176 -13.30 39.42 -6.62
N TYR A 177 -12.65 40.37 -5.93
CA TYR A 177 -13.28 41.64 -5.52
C TYR A 177 -13.73 42.47 -6.72
N SER A 178 -12.93 42.50 -7.78
CA SER A 178 -13.29 43.21 -9.00
C SER A 178 -14.54 42.62 -9.67
N LEU A 179 -14.63 41.28 -9.74
CA LEU A 179 -15.77 40.57 -10.32
C LEU A 179 -17.08 40.76 -9.53
N PHE A 180 -16.99 40.80 -8.20
CA PHE A 180 -18.15 40.82 -7.30
C PHE A 180 -18.30 42.12 -6.51
N SER A 181 -17.74 43.23 -7.00
CA SER A 181 -17.81 44.56 -6.38
C SER A 181 -19.24 45.07 -6.13
N TRP A 182 -20.22 44.55 -6.88
CA TRP A 182 -21.65 44.85 -6.73
C TRP A 182 -22.35 44.04 -5.63
N CYS A 183 -21.70 43.00 -5.08
CA CYS A 183 -22.23 42.12 -4.04
C CYS A 183 -21.14 41.75 -3.00
N PRO A 184 -20.56 42.74 -2.29
CA PRO A 184 -19.45 42.50 -1.37
C PRO A 184 -19.81 41.54 -0.22
N GLU A 185 -21.07 41.49 0.20
CA GLU A 185 -21.57 40.56 1.22
C GLU A 185 -21.31 39.08 0.87
N ALA A 186 -21.34 38.72 -0.42
CA ALA A 186 -21.11 37.35 -0.87
C ALA A 186 -19.62 36.96 -0.76
N LEU A 187 -18.70 37.94 -0.88
CA LEU A 187 -17.28 37.76 -0.62
C LEU A 187 -17.03 37.63 0.89
N GLU A 188 -17.64 38.48 1.72
CA GLU A 188 -17.52 38.40 3.18
C GLU A 188 -18.02 37.06 3.73
N ASN A 189 -19.09 36.51 3.16
CA ASN A 189 -19.62 35.21 3.56
C ASN A 189 -18.64 34.05 3.31
N THR A 190 -17.66 34.19 2.40
CA THR A 190 -16.59 33.16 2.24
C THR A 190 -15.75 33.03 3.52
N ASN A 191 -15.40 34.16 4.16
CA ASN A 191 -14.69 34.17 5.43
C ASN A 191 -15.57 33.62 6.57
N ARG A 192 -16.86 33.98 6.60
CA ARG A 192 -17.79 33.46 7.61
C ARG A 192 -17.97 31.95 7.52
N ILE A 193 -18.01 31.39 6.30
CA ILE A 193 -18.04 29.94 6.10
C ILE A 193 -16.72 29.33 6.57
N ALA A 194 -15.59 29.90 6.18
CA ALA A 194 -14.27 29.41 6.60
C ALA A 194 -14.10 29.40 8.13
N GLU A 195 -14.57 30.45 8.83
CA GLU A 195 -14.56 30.54 10.30
C GLU A 195 -15.45 29.48 10.97
N ARG A 196 -16.53 29.04 10.31
CA ARG A 196 -17.41 27.96 10.80
C ARG A 196 -16.84 26.57 10.54
N CYS A 197 -15.89 26.43 9.63
CA CYS A 197 -15.25 25.17 9.30
C CYS A 197 -14.00 24.95 10.14
N ASN A 198 -14.19 24.42 11.35
CA ASN A 198 -13.12 24.07 12.28
C ASN A 198 -13.10 22.56 12.53
N LEU A 199 -12.65 21.82 11.52
CA LEU A 199 -12.48 20.36 11.57
C LEU A 199 -11.03 20.02 11.91
N GLU A 200 -10.83 19.26 12.97
CA GLU A 200 -9.60 18.50 13.22
C GLU A 200 -9.89 17.02 12.92
N ILE A 201 -9.14 16.43 11.99
CA ILE A 201 -9.29 15.00 11.67
C ILE A 201 -8.37 14.22 12.60
N HIS A 202 -8.98 13.46 13.51
CA HIS A 202 -8.23 12.63 14.45
C HIS A 202 -7.83 11.30 13.82
N PHE A 203 -6.54 11.00 13.89
CA PHE A 203 -5.97 9.73 13.46
C PHE A 203 -5.74 8.87 14.71
N PRO A 204 -6.63 7.90 15.02
CA PRO A 204 -6.53 7.13 16.25
C PRO A 204 -5.29 6.21 16.27
N GLY A 205 -4.61 6.06 15.13
CA GLY A 205 -3.61 5.02 14.96
C GLY A 205 -4.26 3.64 14.94
N PRO A 206 -3.49 2.57 14.72
CA PRO A 206 -4.04 1.28 14.39
C PRO A 206 -4.92 0.69 15.48
N LEU A 207 -6.18 0.39 15.14
CA LEU A 207 -7.13 -0.28 16.01
C LEU A 207 -7.30 -1.72 15.55
N LEU A 208 -6.94 -2.65 16.43
CA LEU A 208 -7.09 -4.07 16.13
C LEU A 208 -8.58 -4.47 16.13
N PRO A 209 -9.02 -5.31 15.20
CA PRO A 209 -10.35 -5.89 15.26
C PRO A 209 -10.50 -6.77 16.50
N ASP A 210 -11.72 -6.83 17.04
CA ASP A 210 -12.02 -7.72 18.15
C ASP A 210 -12.18 -9.16 17.64
N PHE A 211 -11.60 -10.13 18.34
CA PHE A 211 -11.76 -11.56 18.06
C PHE A 211 -12.73 -12.17 19.08
N GLN A 212 -13.75 -12.90 18.61
CA GLN A 212 -14.69 -13.59 19.48
C GLN A 212 -14.08 -14.90 19.97
N VAL A 213 -13.80 -15.00 21.27
CA VAL A 213 -13.27 -16.23 21.87
C VAL A 213 -14.38 -17.26 22.09
N PRO A 214 -14.10 -18.56 21.94
CA PRO A 214 -15.06 -19.61 22.25
C PRO A 214 -15.46 -19.65 23.73
N ASP A 215 -16.64 -20.20 24.01
CA ASP A 215 -17.10 -20.47 25.37
C ASP A 215 -16.07 -21.33 26.13
N GLY A 216 -15.69 -20.89 27.33
CA GLY A 216 -14.72 -21.58 28.20
C GLY A 216 -13.38 -20.85 28.36
N PHE A 217 -13.12 -19.81 27.56
CA PHE A 217 -11.96 -18.92 27.73
C PHE A 217 -12.39 -17.55 28.24
N SER A 218 -11.56 -16.91 29.08
CA SER A 218 -11.90 -15.61 29.66
C SER A 218 -11.73 -14.46 28.67
N ASP A 219 -10.68 -14.52 27.84
CA ASP A 219 -10.25 -13.47 26.95
C ASP A 219 -9.33 -14.01 25.83
N PRO A 220 -9.02 -13.19 24.80
CA PRO A 220 -8.13 -13.59 23.71
C PRO A 220 -6.73 -14.04 24.15
N ALA A 221 -6.20 -13.55 25.27
CA ALA A 221 -4.88 -13.91 25.75
C ALA A 221 -4.88 -15.35 26.31
N ASP A 222 -5.88 -15.70 27.11
CA ASP A 222 -6.08 -17.07 27.63
C ASP A 222 -6.23 -18.08 26.49
N TYR A 223 -7.06 -17.75 25.50
CA TYR A 223 -7.25 -18.62 24.33
C TYR A 223 -5.97 -18.78 23.50
N LEU A 224 -5.23 -17.70 23.24
CA LEU A 224 -3.96 -17.76 22.53
C LEU A 224 -2.92 -18.62 23.26
N ARG A 225 -2.81 -18.50 24.59
CA ARG A 225 -1.90 -19.35 25.39
C ARG A 225 -2.27 -20.82 25.29
N HIS A 226 -3.56 -21.15 25.37
CA HIS A 226 -4.04 -22.52 25.23
C HIS A 226 -3.64 -23.11 23.88
N LEU A 227 -4.03 -22.44 22.78
CA LEU A 227 -3.73 -22.90 21.41
C LEU A 227 -2.22 -23.04 21.16
N SER A 228 -1.43 -22.10 21.65
CA SER A 228 0.02 -22.12 21.47
C SER A 228 0.67 -23.31 22.18
N ASN A 229 0.22 -23.65 23.39
CA ASN A 229 0.74 -24.82 24.12
C ASN A 229 0.30 -26.14 23.49
N GLU A 230 -0.94 -26.23 23.00
CA GLU A 230 -1.39 -27.42 22.25
C GLU A 230 -0.65 -27.58 20.93
N GLY A 231 -0.49 -26.48 20.19
CA GLY A 231 0.25 -26.41 18.95
C GLY A 231 1.71 -26.84 19.10
N LEU A 232 2.38 -26.37 20.16
CA LEU A 232 3.77 -26.76 20.44
C LEU A 232 3.91 -28.28 20.63
N ARG A 233 2.94 -28.93 21.30
CA ARG A 233 2.90 -30.40 21.48
C ARG A 233 2.65 -31.16 20.17
N LYS A 234 1.95 -30.54 19.21
CA LYS A 234 1.75 -31.12 17.87
C LYS A 234 3.00 -31.00 17.01
N ARG A 235 3.72 -29.87 17.10
CA ARG A 235 4.92 -29.59 16.32
C ARG A 235 6.17 -30.34 16.81
N TYR A 236 6.32 -30.51 18.13
CA TYR A 236 7.47 -31.18 18.73
C TYR A 236 7.07 -32.41 19.54
N ALA A 237 7.71 -33.54 19.23
CA ALA A 237 7.53 -34.78 20.00
C ALA A 237 8.05 -34.66 21.45
N VAL A 238 9.08 -33.84 21.67
CA VAL A 238 9.68 -33.58 22.98
C VAL A 238 9.79 -32.08 23.19
N ILE A 239 9.13 -31.57 24.23
CA ILE A 239 9.20 -30.16 24.61
C ILE A 239 10.35 -29.99 25.61
N THR A 240 11.39 -29.27 25.20
CA THR A 240 12.50 -28.90 26.08
C THR A 240 12.14 -27.67 26.91
N GLU A 241 12.87 -27.45 27.99
CA GLU A 241 12.70 -26.26 28.83
C GLU A 241 12.99 -24.97 28.03
N GLU A 242 13.92 -25.01 27.08
CA GLU A 242 14.25 -23.88 26.21
C GLU A 242 13.09 -23.53 25.26
N LEU A 243 12.43 -24.54 24.67
CA LEU A 243 11.26 -24.35 23.82
C LEU A 243 10.11 -23.72 24.60
N GLN A 244 9.82 -24.23 25.81
CA GLN A 244 8.77 -23.67 26.65
C GLN A 244 9.09 -22.23 27.07
N LYS A 245 10.34 -21.96 27.49
CA LYS A 245 10.78 -20.59 27.83
C LYS A 245 10.65 -19.62 26.65
N ARG A 246 11.00 -20.06 25.44
CA ARG A 246 10.82 -19.25 24.24
C ARG A 246 9.34 -18.97 23.97
N LEU A 247 8.48 -19.98 24.07
CA LEU A 247 7.03 -19.82 23.87
C LEU A 247 6.43 -18.84 24.88
N ASP A 248 6.74 -19.02 26.17
CA ASP A 248 6.20 -18.20 27.25
C ASP A 248 6.65 -16.74 27.11
N TYR A 249 7.92 -16.50 26.76
CA TYR A 249 8.44 -15.15 26.49
C TYR A 249 7.73 -14.48 25.31
N GLU A 250 7.54 -15.19 24.19
CA GLU A 250 6.84 -14.64 23.02
C GLU A 250 5.38 -14.29 23.37
N LEU A 251 4.67 -15.20 24.06
CA LEU A 251 3.30 -14.97 24.52
C LEU A 251 3.21 -13.75 25.43
N ASP A 252 4.12 -13.62 26.40
CA ASP A 252 4.16 -12.47 27.31
C ASP A 252 4.38 -11.16 26.57
N VAL A 253 5.25 -11.13 25.56
CA VAL A 253 5.46 -9.94 24.72
C VAL A 253 4.22 -9.61 23.89
N ILE A 254 3.60 -10.59 23.24
CA ILE A 254 2.39 -10.41 22.42
C ILE A 254 1.26 -9.83 23.27
N ILE A 255 1.00 -10.43 24.45
CA ILE A 255 -0.07 -10.02 25.37
C ILE A 255 0.21 -8.65 25.96
N LYS A 256 1.46 -8.37 26.36
CA LYS A 256 1.85 -7.05 26.87
C LYS A 256 1.64 -5.95 25.83
N MET A 257 1.85 -6.26 24.55
CA MET A 257 1.64 -5.34 23.43
C MET A 257 0.21 -5.34 22.88
N LYS A 258 -0.69 -6.17 23.45
CA LYS A 258 -2.11 -6.30 23.06
C LYS A 258 -2.33 -6.80 21.64
N PHE A 259 -1.48 -7.69 21.14
CA PHE A 259 -1.58 -8.26 19.78
C PHE A 259 -2.25 -9.63 19.72
N GLU A 260 -2.80 -10.13 20.83
CA GLU A 260 -3.44 -11.45 20.91
C GLU A 260 -4.59 -11.62 19.91
N GLY A 261 -5.47 -10.63 19.78
CA GLY A 261 -6.58 -10.66 18.80
C GLY A 261 -6.08 -10.72 17.36
N TYR A 262 -5.00 -9.99 17.04
CA TYR A 262 -4.40 -10.01 15.69
C TYR A 262 -3.87 -11.40 15.33
N PHE A 263 -3.15 -12.06 16.24
CA PHE A 263 -2.67 -13.42 16.01
C PHE A 263 -3.81 -14.41 15.81
N LEU A 264 -4.89 -14.28 16.59
CA LEU A 264 -6.06 -15.15 16.47
C LEU A 264 -6.81 -14.96 15.14
N ILE A 265 -6.96 -13.71 14.67
CA ILE A 265 -7.57 -13.43 13.36
C ILE A 265 -6.71 -14.03 12.24
N VAL A 266 -5.39 -13.83 12.29
CA VAL A 266 -4.46 -14.36 11.28
C VAL A 266 -4.49 -15.88 11.25
N MET A 267 -4.48 -16.51 12.43
CA MET A 267 -4.62 -17.95 12.56
C MET A 267 -5.94 -18.47 11.99
N ASP A 268 -7.06 -17.80 12.28
CA ASP A 268 -8.41 -18.23 11.89
C ASP A 268 -8.54 -18.41 10.37
N TYR A 269 -8.24 -17.38 9.58
CA TYR A 269 -8.39 -17.50 8.12
C TYR A 269 -7.33 -18.43 7.48
N ILE A 270 -6.16 -18.60 8.10
CA ILE A 270 -5.14 -19.55 7.64
C ILE A 270 -5.60 -20.99 7.88
N GLN A 271 -6.09 -21.29 9.09
CA GLN A 271 -6.62 -22.61 9.41
C GLN A 271 -7.86 -22.92 8.58
N TRP A 272 -8.76 -21.96 8.38
CA TRP A 272 -9.89 -22.11 7.46
C TRP A 272 -9.41 -22.47 6.05
N ALA A 273 -8.41 -21.76 5.50
CA ALA A 273 -7.85 -22.03 4.19
C ALA A 273 -7.26 -23.47 4.11
N LYS A 274 -6.46 -23.87 5.11
CA LYS A 274 -5.89 -25.22 5.20
C LYS A 274 -6.98 -26.30 5.27
N HIS A 275 -8.03 -26.11 6.07
CA HIS A 275 -9.17 -27.04 6.18
C HIS A 275 -9.98 -27.17 4.87
N HIS A 276 -9.97 -26.14 4.03
CA HIS A 276 -10.63 -26.15 2.70
C HIS A 276 -9.65 -26.50 1.56
N GLU A 277 -8.50 -27.08 1.91
CA GLU A 277 -7.47 -27.54 0.97
C GLU A 277 -6.94 -26.40 0.06
N ILE A 278 -6.95 -25.16 0.56
CA ILE A 278 -6.34 -24.01 -0.11
C ILE A 278 -4.87 -23.94 0.33
N PRO A 279 -3.90 -24.07 -0.61
CA PRO A 279 -2.50 -23.98 -0.26
C PRO A 279 -2.14 -22.62 0.33
N VAL A 280 -1.47 -22.66 1.48
CA VAL A 280 -0.91 -21.50 2.18
C VAL A 280 0.61 -21.65 2.18
N GLY A 281 1.33 -20.56 1.92
CA GLY A 281 2.78 -20.54 1.98
C GLY A 281 3.29 -20.71 3.41
N PRO A 282 4.55 -21.14 3.59
CA PRO A 282 5.09 -21.47 4.90
C PRO A 282 5.33 -20.25 5.82
N GLY A 283 4.98 -19.05 5.35
CA GLY A 283 5.20 -17.75 5.99
C GLY A 283 5.93 -16.79 5.05
N ARG A 284 5.86 -15.49 5.34
CA ARG A 284 6.66 -14.46 4.66
C ARG A 284 7.05 -13.37 5.64
N GLY A 285 8.13 -12.67 5.31
CA GLY A 285 8.60 -11.54 6.09
C GLY A 285 9.25 -12.00 7.39
N SER A 286 9.09 -11.24 8.47
CA SER A 286 9.65 -11.60 9.77
C SER A 286 8.77 -12.53 10.60
N GLY A 287 7.50 -12.74 10.23
CA GLY A 287 6.55 -13.57 10.99
C GLY A 287 7.03 -15.00 11.23
N ALA A 288 7.82 -15.56 10.31
CA ALA A 288 8.45 -16.88 10.45
C ALA A 288 9.43 -17.00 11.62
N GLY A 289 9.86 -15.89 12.24
CA GLY A 289 10.69 -15.90 13.44
C GLY A 289 9.96 -16.14 14.76
N SER A 290 8.62 -16.25 14.75
CA SER A 290 7.81 -16.49 15.95
C SER A 290 7.50 -17.97 16.16
N LEU A 291 7.87 -18.50 17.33
CA LEU A 291 7.48 -19.82 17.78
C LEU A 291 5.97 -19.90 18.07
N VAL A 292 5.35 -18.80 18.53
CA VAL A 292 3.89 -18.73 18.68
C VAL A 292 3.20 -18.90 17.33
N ALA A 293 3.63 -18.16 16.30
CA ALA A 293 3.07 -18.27 14.95
C ALA A 293 3.24 -19.67 14.35
N TYR A 294 4.39 -20.31 14.58
CA TYR A 294 4.64 -21.69 14.16
C TYR A 294 3.74 -22.70 14.89
N SER A 295 3.55 -22.51 16.20
CA SER A 295 2.76 -23.40 17.06
C SER A 295 1.29 -23.41 16.67
N ILE A 296 0.69 -22.25 16.39
CA ILE A 296 -0.71 -22.13 15.98
C ILE A 296 -0.93 -22.23 14.46
N GLU A 297 0.11 -22.67 13.73
CA GLU A 297 0.08 -22.96 12.29
C GLU A 297 -0.15 -21.76 11.36
N ILE A 298 0.15 -20.54 11.82
CA ILE A 298 0.27 -19.35 10.96
C ILE A 298 1.47 -19.51 10.02
N THR A 299 2.59 -20.03 10.54
CA THR A 299 3.79 -20.34 9.76
C THR A 299 4.08 -21.84 9.82
N ASP A 300 4.77 -22.34 8.79
CA ASP A 300 5.19 -23.73 8.68
C ASP A 300 6.73 -23.88 8.64
N VAL A 301 7.46 -22.79 8.90
CA VAL A 301 8.91 -22.80 9.12
C VAL A 301 9.20 -22.91 10.61
N ASP A 302 10.01 -23.90 11.01
CA ASP A 302 10.51 -24.04 12.38
C ASP A 302 11.55 -22.94 12.71
N PRO A 303 11.23 -21.96 13.57
CA PRO A 303 12.15 -20.87 13.88
C PRO A 303 13.37 -21.32 14.68
N ILE A 304 13.30 -22.42 15.41
CA ILE A 304 14.40 -22.92 16.24
C ILE A 304 15.42 -23.63 15.37
N LYS A 305 14.95 -24.48 14.44
CA LYS A 305 15.79 -25.18 13.46
C LYS A 305 16.67 -24.22 12.64
N PHE A 306 16.10 -23.11 12.19
CA PHE A 306 16.80 -22.12 11.35
C PHE A 306 17.37 -20.93 12.15
N ASN A 307 17.34 -20.96 13.48
CA ASN A 307 17.82 -19.89 14.36
C ASN A 307 17.23 -18.50 14.00
N LEU A 308 15.90 -18.45 13.84
CA LEU A 308 15.15 -17.24 13.53
C LEU A 308 14.77 -16.47 14.80
N LEU A 309 14.80 -15.14 14.71
CA LEU A 309 14.65 -14.26 15.87
C LEU A 309 13.24 -13.67 15.96
N PHE A 310 12.62 -13.81 17.12
CA PHE A 310 11.31 -13.23 17.40
C PHE A 310 11.37 -11.70 17.47
N GLU A 311 12.42 -11.12 18.06
CA GLU A 311 12.57 -9.67 18.22
C GLU A 311 12.71 -8.95 16.87
N ARG A 312 13.08 -9.68 15.82
CA ARG A 312 13.09 -9.17 14.45
C ARG A 312 11.67 -9.04 13.88
N PHE A 313 10.73 -9.84 14.37
CA PHE A 313 9.30 -9.74 14.08
C PHE A 313 8.63 -8.72 14.99
N LEU A 314 8.68 -8.96 16.30
CA LEU A 314 8.02 -8.15 17.31
C LEU A 314 9.02 -7.74 18.39
N ASN A 315 9.37 -6.45 18.40
CA ASN A 315 10.37 -5.91 19.30
C ASN A 315 9.73 -5.34 20.57
N PRO A 316 9.98 -5.90 21.77
CA PRO A 316 9.37 -5.40 23.01
C PRO A 316 9.82 -3.97 23.39
N GLU A 317 10.96 -3.51 22.88
CA GLU A 317 11.47 -2.15 23.11
C GLU A 317 10.88 -1.12 22.13
N ARG A 318 10.06 -1.57 21.17
CA ARG A 318 9.39 -0.70 20.18
C ARG A 318 8.02 -1.24 19.82
N VAL A 319 6.98 -0.51 20.22
CA VAL A 319 5.62 -0.77 19.75
C VAL A 319 5.53 -0.44 18.26
N SER A 320 5.39 -1.48 17.44
CA SER A 320 5.00 -1.37 16.03
C SER A 320 4.08 -2.53 15.69
N MET A 321 3.16 -2.30 14.76
CA MET A 321 2.22 -3.32 14.33
C MET A 321 2.97 -4.54 13.74
N PRO A 322 2.63 -5.77 14.18
CA PRO A 322 3.08 -6.98 13.52
C PRO A 322 2.42 -7.11 12.14
N ASP A 323 3.17 -7.62 11.17
CA ASP A 323 2.68 -7.82 9.80
C ASP A 323 3.03 -9.24 9.36
N PHE A 324 2.02 -10.12 9.37
CA PHE A 324 2.08 -11.43 8.75
C PHE A 324 1.70 -11.26 7.29
N ASP A 325 2.71 -11.10 6.44
CA ASP A 325 2.52 -11.25 5.00
C ASP A 325 2.19 -12.72 4.72
N ILE A 326 1.00 -13.04 4.20
CA ILE A 326 0.60 -14.45 3.95
C ILE A 326 0.44 -14.71 2.46
N ASP A 327 1.13 -15.74 1.97
CA ASP A 327 1.01 -16.22 0.60
C ASP A 327 -0.10 -17.30 0.52
N PHE A 328 -1.07 -17.12 -0.36
CA PHE A 328 -2.07 -18.13 -0.73
C PHE A 328 -1.87 -18.56 -2.18
N CYS A 329 -2.42 -19.70 -2.58
CA CYS A 329 -2.45 -20.07 -3.98
C CYS A 329 -3.21 -19.01 -4.80
N PHE A 330 -2.69 -18.70 -5.99
CA PHE A 330 -3.20 -17.62 -6.82
C PHE A 330 -4.68 -17.81 -7.22
N GLU A 331 -5.08 -19.06 -7.49
CA GLU A 331 -6.41 -19.38 -8.01
C GLU A 331 -7.53 -19.30 -6.96
N ARG A 332 -7.26 -19.69 -5.71
CA ARG A 332 -8.27 -19.82 -4.65
C ARG A 332 -8.17 -18.77 -3.55
N ARG A 333 -7.23 -17.82 -3.65
CA ARG A 333 -7.08 -16.72 -2.68
C ARG A 333 -8.38 -15.94 -2.46
N GLN A 334 -9.19 -15.75 -3.49
CA GLN A 334 -10.45 -15.01 -3.37
C GLN A 334 -11.44 -15.72 -2.43
N GLU A 335 -11.40 -17.04 -2.32
CA GLU A 335 -12.25 -17.79 -1.37
C GLU A 335 -11.93 -17.41 0.08
N VAL A 336 -10.64 -17.20 0.40
CA VAL A 336 -10.20 -16.77 1.74
C VAL A 336 -10.64 -15.33 2.03
N ILE A 337 -10.53 -14.43 1.05
CA ILE A 337 -11.01 -13.05 1.19
C ILE A 337 -12.53 -13.03 1.42
N ASN A 338 -13.28 -13.88 0.70
CA ASN A 338 -14.71 -14.01 0.89
C ASN A 338 -15.05 -14.55 2.28
N TYR A 339 -14.34 -15.58 2.76
CA TYR A 339 -14.50 -16.08 4.13
C TYR A 339 -14.30 -14.97 5.16
N VAL A 340 -13.22 -14.20 5.06
CA VAL A 340 -12.94 -13.09 5.97
C VAL A 340 -14.06 -12.03 5.89
N THR A 341 -14.55 -11.73 4.69
CA THR A 341 -15.64 -10.77 4.49
C THR A 341 -16.94 -11.24 5.13
N ASP A 342 -17.29 -12.51 4.96
CA ASP A 342 -18.52 -13.09 5.51
C ASP A 342 -18.44 -13.30 7.03
N HIS A 343 -17.27 -13.68 7.53
CA HIS A 343 -17.04 -13.98 8.95
C HIS A 343 -16.92 -12.72 9.81
N TYR A 344 -16.17 -11.70 9.35
CA TYR A 344 -15.94 -10.46 10.11
C TYR A 344 -16.94 -9.34 9.78
N GLY A 345 -17.74 -9.51 8.72
CA GLY A 345 -18.81 -8.59 8.33
C GLY A 345 -18.48 -7.77 7.08
N THR A 346 -19.42 -7.74 6.13
CA THR A 346 -19.28 -7.07 4.83
C THR A 346 -19.02 -5.56 4.93
N GLU A 347 -19.46 -4.94 6.01
CA GLU A 347 -19.31 -3.53 6.33
C GLU A 347 -18.01 -3.21 7.09
N ARG A 348 -17.28 -4.25 7.53
CA ARG A 348 -16.03 -4.16 8.28
C ARG A 348 -14.81 -4.61 7.47
N VAL A 349 -15.01 -5.19 6.30
CA VAL A 349 -13.94 -5.72 5.45
C VAL A 349 -13.96 -5.06 4.07
N ALA A 350 -12.81 -4.57 3.62
CA ALA A 350 -12.65 -4.00 2.29
C ALA A 350 -11.23 -4.22 1.75
N GLN A 351 -11.07 -4.12 0.44
CA GLN A 351 -9.75 -4.03 -0.18
C GLN A 351 -9.21 -2.59 -0.09
N ILE A 352 -7.93 -2.38 -0.35
CA ILE A 352 -7.31 -1.05 -0.29
C ILE A 352 -7.21 -0.43 -1.68
N ALA A 353 -7.62 0.83 -1.88
CA ALA A 353 -7.38 1.53 -3.15
C ALA A 353 -5.89 1.76 -3.42
N THR A 354 -5.56 1.79 -4.70
CA THR A 354 -4.31 2.32 -5.24
C THR A 354 -4.62 3.24 -6.40
N PHE A 355 -3.79 4.26 -6.63
CA PHE A 355 -3.96 5.15 -7.78
C PHE A 355 -2.82 4.95 -8.76
N GLY A 356 -3.19 4.64 -10.01
CA GLY A 356 -2.23 4.64 -11.11
C GLY A 356 -1.91 6.08 -11.49
N THR A 357 -0.64 6.47 -11.40
CA THR A 357 -0.18 7.82 -11.78
C THR A 357 0.35 7.90 -13.20
N LEU A 358 0.32 9.11 -13.77
CA LEU A 358 0.91 9.43 -15.07
C LEU A 358 2.44 9.52 -14.97
N LYS A 359 3.13 8.37 -15.06
CA LYS A 359 4.61 8.30 -15.11
C LYS A 359 5.16 8.86 -16.43
N ALA A 360 6.43 9.28 -16.46
CA ALA A 360 7.12 9.88 -17.61
C ALA A 360 6.75 9.31 -18.99
N LYS A 361 6.88 7.99 -19.20
CA LYS A 361 6.50 7.36 -20.49
C LYS A 361 4.99 7.36 -20.74
N ALA A 362 4.19 7.12 -19.69
CA ALA A 362 2.74 7.04 -19.82
C ALA A 362 2.13 8.41 -20.16
N VAL A 363 2.59 9.48 -19.49
CA VAL A 363 2.11 10.84 -19.75
C VAL A 363 2.44 11.29 -21.16
N VAL A 364 3.66 11.02 -21.66
CA VAL A 364 4.05 11.35 -23.03
C VAL A 364 3.19 10.59 -24.04
N LYS A 365 2.89 9.30 -23.81
CA LYS A 365 1.99 8.54 -24.70
C LYS A 365 0.58 9.09 -24.72
N ASP A 366 0.02 9.38 -23.55
CA ASP A 366 -1.36 9.84 -23.44
C ASP A 366 -1.54 11.23 -24.06
N VAL A 367 -0.62 12.17 -23.80
CA VAL A 367 -0.65 13.51 -24.38
C VAL A 367 -0.39 13.45 -25.89
N ALA A 368 0.57 12.64 -26.35
CA ALA A 368 0.83 12.45 -27.78
C ALA A 368 -0.40 11.94 -28.53
N ARG A 369 -1.14 10.98 -27.94
CA ARG A 369 -2.41 10.48 -28.49
C ARG A 369 -3.45 11.60 -28.60
N VAL A 370 -3.61 12.42 -27.57
CA VAL A 370 -4.59 13.53 -27.56
C VAL A 370 -4.24 14.59 -28.61
N LEU A 371 -2.95 14.84 -28.82
CA LEU A 371 -2.43 15.79 -29.80
C LEU A 371 -2.41 15.26 -31.26
N ASP A 372 -2.89 14.04 -31.52
CA ASP A 372 -2.83 13.39 -32.84
C ASP A 372 -1.41 13.11 -33.36
N ILE A 373 -0.43 12.95 -32.47
CA ILE A 373 0.91 12.48 -32.85
C ILE A 373 0.81 10.99 -33.23
N PRO A 374 1.34 10.56 -34.40
CA PRO A 374 1.32 9.17 -34.82
C PRO A 374 1.89 8.21 -33.77
N PHE A 375 1.29 7.02 -33.66
CA PHE A 375 1.66 6.02 -32.65
C PHE A 375 3.14 5.61 -32.73
N ASP A 376 3.67 5.41 -33.93
CA ASP A 376 5.08 5.04 -34.12
C ASP A 376 6.04 6.14 -33.67
N GLU A 377 5.66 7.38 -33.93
CA GLU A 377 6.41 8.55 -33.50
C GLU A 377 6.39 8.70 -31.97
N SER A 378 5.21 8.59 -31.35
CA SER A 378 5.06 8.58 -29.89
C SER A 378 5.91 7.48 -29.23
N ASN A 379 5.94 6.27 -29.82
CA ASN A 379 6.78 5.18 -29.32
C ASN A 379 8.27 5.48 -29.45
N ASN A 380 8.70 6.12 -30.53
CA ASN A 380 10.10 6.52 -30.71
C ASN A 380 10.50 7.56 -29.66
N ILE A 381 9.66 8.56 -29.40
CA ILE A 381 9.89 9.54 -28.32
C ILE A 381 10.00 8.82 -26.95
N CYS A 382 9.13 7.84 -26.69
CA CYS A 382 9.15 7.10 -25.42
C CYS A 382 10.38 6.22 -25.23
N LYS A 383 11.04 5.76 -26.31
CA LYS A 383 12.29 4.98 -26.23
C LYS A 383 13.48 5.85 -25.79
N LEU A 384 13.40 7.16 -26.01
CA LEU A 384 14.43 8.11 -25.56
C LEU A 384 14.42 8.29 -24.04
N ILE A 385 13.32 7.94 -23.38
CA ILE A 385 13.18 7.96 -21.92
C ILE A 385 13.76 6.65 -21.36
N PRO A 386 14.80 6.69 -20.50
CA PRO A 386 15.42 5.47 -19.97
C PRO A 386 14.47 4.63 -19.10
N ASP A 387 14.71 3.31 -19.06
CA ASP A 387 13.97 2.37 -18.22
C ASP A 387 14.53 2.38 -16.78
N ASP A 388 14.14 3.40 -16.02
CA ASP A 388 14.38 3.51 -14.57
C ASP A 388 13.02 3.62 -13.83
N PRO A 389 12.74 2.77 -12.82
CA PRO A 389 11.53 2.86 -12.01
C PRO A 389 11.27 4.23 -11.36
N LYS A 390 12.32 5.04 -11.13
CA LYS A 390 12.26 6.40 -10.55
C LYS A 390 12.54 7.50 -11.57
N MET A 391 12.36 7.19 -12.86
CA MET A 391 12.49 8.16 -13.94
C MET A 391 11.38 9.21 -13.88
N THR A 392 11.77 10.44 -14.16
CA THR A 392 10.89 11.62 -14.30
C THR A 392 11.24 12.30 -15.61
N LEU A 393 10.36 13.13 -16.17
CA LEU A 393 10.67 13.87 -17.39
C LEU A 393 11.91 14.77 -17.22
N THR A 394 12.07 15.45 -16.07
CA THR A 394 13.26 16.28 -15.80
C THR A 394 14.57 15.49 -15.95
N LYS A 395 14.71 14.37 -15.24
CA LYS A 395 15.87 13.47 -15.36
C LYS A 395 16.06 12.91 -16.77
N ALA A 396 14.97 12.61 -17.48
CA ALA A 396 15.07 12.09 -18.84
C ALA A 396 15.72 13.11 -19.78
N PHE A 397 15.33 14.39 -19.67
CA PHE A 397 15.92 15.49 -20.43
C PHE A 397 17.39 15.75 -20.05
N GLU A 398 17.76 15.59 -18.78
CA GLU A 398 19.16 15.71 -18.33
C GLU A 398 20.05 14.59 -18.91
N GLN A 399 19.51 13.38 -19.06
CA GLN A 399 20.25 12.20 -19.52
C GLN A 399 20.27 12.06 -21.04
N ASN A 400 19.25 12.56 -21.75
CA ASN A 400 19.12 12.41 -23.19
C ASN A 400 18.82 13.75 -23.88
N LYS A 401 19.83 14.29 -24.57
CA LYS A 401 19.77 15.56 -25.28
C LYS A 401 18.78 15.58 -26.45
N GLU A 402 18.50 14.43 -27.06
CA GLU A 402 17.55 14.34 -28.20
C GLU A 402 16.13 14.78 -27.80
N LEU A 403 15.75 14.62 -26.53
CA LEU A 403 14.47 15.11 -26.02
C LEU A 403 14.39 16.65 -26.05
N GLY A 404 15.49 17.33 -25.71
CA GLY A 404 15.60 18.79 -25.80
C GLY A 404 15.56 19.27 -27.25
N GLU A 405 16.26 18.59 -28.15
CA GLU A 405 16.24 18.91 -29.59
C GLU A 405 14.83 18.77 -30.20
N LEU A 406 14.06 17.75 -29.76
CA LEU A 406 12.67 17.58 -30.17
C LEU A 406 11.76 18.71 -29.66
N GLU A 407 11.97 19.17 -28.43
CA GLU A 407 11.25 20.31 -27.88
C GLU A 407 11.60 21.61 -28.61
N ASP A 408 12.88 21.84 -28.89
CA ASP A 408 13.40 23.03 -29.58
C ASP A 408 12.90 23.15 -31.03
N ARG A 409 12.49 22.03 -31.65
CA ARG A 409 11.78 22.05 -32.95
C ARG A 409 10.46 22.82 -32.89
N GLY A 410 9.90 23.03 -31.71
CA GLY A 410 8.68 23.80 -31.49
C GLY A 410 7.40 23.10 -31.98
N GLY A 411 6.31 23.86 -32.05
CA GLY A 411 5.01 23.36 -32.49
C GLY A 411 4.44 22.29 -31.55
N ILE A 412 3.98 21.19 -32.12
CA ILE A 412 3.28 20.11 -31.38
C ILE A 412 4.15 19.43 -30.32
N TYR A 413 5.48 19.40 -30.49
CA TYR A 413 6.38 18.76 -29.53
C TYR A 413 6.64 19.64 -28.30
N ALA A 414 6.77 20.95 -28.49
CA ALA A 414 6.85 21.87 -27.36
C ALA A 414 5.58 21.81 -26.51
N GLU A 415 4.41 21.74 -27.16
CA GLU A 415 3.14 21.56 -26.48
C GLU A 415 3.05 20.19 -25.76
N LEU A 416 3.49 19.12 -26.42
CA LEU A 416 3.55 17.78 -25.83
C LEU A 416 4.35 17.78 -24.53
N PHE A 417 5.55 18.36 -24.53
CA PHE A 417 6.44 18.30 -23.38
C PHE A 417 6.05 19.28 -22.27
N ASP A 418 5.55 20.49 -22.58
CA ASP A 418 5.00 21.40 -21.57
C ASP A 418 3.82 20.76 -20.83
N ALA A 419 2.84 20.23 -21.57
CA ALA A 419 1.71 19.54 -20.98
C ALA A 419 2.14 18.29 -20.21
N ALA A 420 3.05 17.47 -20.77
CA ALA A 420 3.52 16.26 -20.11
C ALA A 420 4.22 16.55 -18.78
N ARG A 421 4.98 17.64 -18.66
CA ARG A 421 5.60 18.04 -17.38
C ARG A 421 4.57 18.48 -16.35
N ARG A 422 3.53 19.21 -16.75
CA ARG A 422 2.44 19.64 -15.85
C ARG A 422 1.55 18.48 -15.40
N LEU A 423 1.40 17.46 -16.24
CA LEU A 423 0.55 16.30 -15.97
C LEU A 423 1.29 15.11 -15.33
N GLU A 424 2.63 15.12 -15.31
CA GLU A 424 3.44 14.06 -14.71
C GLU A 424 3.11 13.92 -13.21
N GLY A 425 2.85 12.67 -12.79
CA GLY A 425 2.55 12.35 -11.39
C GLY A 425 1.08 12.47 -11.01
N LEU A 426 0.22 13.06 -11.84
CA LEU A 426 -1.22 13.13 -11.55
C LEU A 426 -1.87 11.74 -11.55
N ASN A 427 -2.92 11.59 -10.72
CA ASN A 427 -3.71 10.37 -10.65
C ASN A 427 -4.54 10.19 -11.93
N ARG A 428 -4.44 9.01 -12.54
CA ARG A 428 -5.13 8.66 -13.80
C ARG A 428 -6.37 7.80 -13.58
N HIS A 429 -6.25 6.76 -12.76
CA HIS A 429 -7.32 5.81 -12.51
C HIS A 429 -7.17 5.16 -11.14
N THR A 430 -8.29 4.76 -10.59
CA THR A 430 -8.34 3.91 -9.39
C THR A 430 -8.05 2.46 -9.79
N SER A 431 -7.27 1.79 -8.97
CA SER A 431 -6.97 0.37 -9.00
C SER A 431 -7.10 -0.18 -7.59
N THR A 432 -7.07 -1.50 -7.43
CA THR A 432 -7.09 -2.13 -6.11
C THR A 432 -5.72 -2.67 -5.76
N HIS A 433 -5.32 -2.54 -4.49
CA HIS A 433 -4.07 -3.08 -3.98
C HIS A 433 -4.05 -4.59 -4.21
N ALA A 434 -2.95 -5.11 -4.75
CA ALA A 434 -2.91 -6.50 -5.19
C ALA A 434 -3.17 -7.48 -4.05
N ALA A 435 -2.80 -7.15 -2.80
CA ALA A 435 -2.85 -8.05 -1.65
C ALA A 435 -3.59 -7.48 -0.42
N GLY A 436 -3.86 -6.18 -0.38
CA GLY A 436 -4.18 -5.48 0.85
C GLY A 436 -5.67 -5.53 1.14
N VAL A 437 -6.04 -6.18 2.23
CA VAL A 437 -7.39 -6.20 2.80
C VAL A 437 -7.33 -5.56 4.17
N VAL A 438 -8.32 -4.74 4.51
CA VAL A 438 -8.48 -4.18 5.85
C VAL A 438 -9.62 -4.87 6.56
N ILE A 439 -9.45 -5.08 7.86
CA ILE A 439 -10.50 -5.52 8.77
C ILE A 439 -10.64 -4.43 9.82
N GLY A 440 -11.82 -3.84 9.92
CA GLY A 440 -12.16 -2.81 10.88
C GLY A 440 -12.69 -3.40 12.19
N LYS A 441 -12.40 -2.74 13.30
CA LYS A 441 -13.08 -3.01 14.58
C LYS A 441 -14.57 -2.68 14.49
N GLU A 442 -14.89 -1.55 13.87
CA GLU A 442 -16.24 -1.10 13.56
C GLU A 442 -16.46 -1.03 12.04
N GLN A 443 -17.62 -0.49 11.62
CA GLN A 443 -17.92 -0.24 10.21
C GLN A 443 -16.87 0.66 9.58
N LEU A 444 -16.36 0.28 8.41
CA LEU A 444 -15.21 0.94 7.79
C LEU A 444 -15.45 2.42 7.46
N VAL A 445 -16.69 2.77 7.10
CA VAL A 445 -17.09 4.14 6.75
C VAL A 445 -16.89 5.14 7.89
N LYS A 446 -16.80 4.67 9.14
CA LYS A 446 -16.44 5.53 10.28
C LYS A 446 -14.98 5.99 10.24
N TYR A 447 -14.11 5.23 9.59
CA TYR A 447 -12.69 5.51 9.49
C TYR A 447 -12.32 6.11 8.12
N VAL A 448 -12.87 5.55 7.04
CA VAL A 448 -12.49 5.89 5.66
C VAL A 448 -13.68 5.79 4.70
N PRO A 449 -13.78 6.65 3.68
CA PRO A 449 -14.81 6.51 2.66
C PRO A 449 -14.55 5.28 1.78
N LEU A 450 -15.62 4.69 1.25
CA LEU A 450 -15.61 3.44 0.50
C LEU A 450 -16.06 3.64 -0.94
N TYR A 451 -15.67 2.75 -1.84
CA TYR A 451 -16.24 2.67 -3.18
C TYR A 451 -16.40 1.21 -3.62
N ARG A 452 -17.31 0.97 -4.55
CA ARG A 452 -17.48 -0.33 -5.20
C ARG A 452 -16.71 -0.33 -6.52
N ASP A 453 -15.78 -1.26 -6.68
CA ASP A 453 -15.08 -1.44 -7.95
C ASP A 453 -16.07 -1.94 -9.02
N ALA A 454 -16.15 -1.23 -10.15
CA ALA A 454 -17.12 -1.54 -11.20
C ALA A 454 -16.82 -2.84 -11.97
N LYS A 455 -15.59 -3.35 -11.92
CA LYS A 455 -15.16 -4.57 -12.62
C LYS A 455 -15.35 -5.80 -11.75
N THR A 456 -15.01 -5.72 -10.47
CA THR A 456 -15.02 -6.86 -9.55
C THR A 456 -16.24 -6.87 -8.63
N GLY A 457 -16.90 -5.73 -8.44
CA GLY A 457 -17.99 -5.57 -7.47
C GLY A 457 -17.52 -5.49 -6.01
N ALA A 458 -16.21 -5.62 -5.76
CA ALA A 458 -15.63 -5.59 -4.42
C ALA A 458 -15.70 -4.18 -3.82
N ILE A 459 -15.83 -4.13 -2.49
CA ILE A 459 -15.73 -2.89 -1.73
C ILE A 459 -14.26 -2.61 -1.46
N SER A 460 -13.86 -1.38 -1.72
CA SER A 460 -12.50 -0.88 -1.50
C SER A 460 -12.52 0.45 -0.77
N THR A 461 -11.53 0.69 0.07
CA THR A 461 -11.30 2.01 0.68
C THR A 461 -10.97 3.02 -0.40
N GLN A 462 -11.33 4.30 -0.24
CA GLN A 462 -10.86 5.37 -1.13
C GLN A 462 -9.49 5.90 -0.72
N TYR A 463 -9.07 5.67 0.53
CA TYR A 463 -7.73 5.98 0.99
C TYR A 463 -6.75 4.89 0.59
N THR A 464 -5.53 5.33 0.27
CA THR A 464 -4.40 4.47 -0.09
C THR A 464 -3.69 3.93 1.14
N MET A 465 -2.91 2.88 0.92
CA MET A 465 -2.18 2.14 1.97
C MET A 465 -1.39 3.02 2.95
N ASP A 466 -0.85 4.15 2.50
CA ASP A 466 -0.09 5.10 3.30
C ASP A 466 -0.89 5.83 4.37
N LEU A 467 -2.23 5.89 4.25
CA LEU A 467 -3.11 6.59 5.20
C LEU A 467 -3.92 5.63 6.09
N ILE A 468 -4.16 4.40 5.61
CA ILE A 468 -5.06 3.42 6.25
C ILE A 468 -4.68 3.11 7.70
N GLU A 469 -3.38 2.91 7.97
CA GLU A 469 -2.91 2.53 9.32
C GLU A 469 -3.11 3.68 10.33
N GLU A 470 -2.85 4.93 9.91
CA GLU A 470 -3.06 6.11 10.75
C GLU A 470 -4.55 6.37 11.01
N CYS A 471 -5.42 6.07 10.03
CA CYS A 471 -6.88 6.15 10.17
C CYS A 471 -7.48 5.08 11.09
N GLY A 472 -6.66 4.14 11.59
CA GLY A 472 -7.06 3.14 12.56
C GLY A 472 -7.46 1.79 11.99
N LEU A 473 -7.14 1.53 10.73
CA LEU A 473 -7.38 0.25 10.10
C LEU A 473 -6.10 -0.58 10.00
N VAL A 474 -6.22 -1.86 10.34
CA VAL A 474 -5.13 -2.81 10.24
C VAL A 474 -5.17 -3.47 8.87
N LYS A 475 -4.05 -3.42 8.14
CA LYS A 475 -3.91 -4.14 6.88
C LYS A 475 -3.54 -5.59 7.12
N MET A 476 -4.05 -6.46 6.27
CA MET A 476 -3.65 -7.85 6.14
C MET A 476 -3.38 -8.12 4.68
N ASP A 477 -2.18 -8.63 4.40
CA ASP A 477 -1.74 -8.88 3.04
C ASP A 477 -2.01 -10.35 2.67
N PHE A 478 -3.01 -10.54 1.81
CA PHE A 478 -3.35 -11.80 1.16
C PHE A 478 -2.64 -11.83 -0.18
N LEU A 479 -1.47 -12.46 -0.31
CA LEU A 479 -0.74 -12.53 -1.58
C LEU A 479 -1.17 -13.75 -2.39
N GLY A 480 -1.19 -13.63 -3.71
CA GLY A 480 -1.45 -14.74 -4.63
C GLY A 480 -0.16 -15.26 -5.24
N LEU A 481 0.39 -16.36 -4.72
CA LEU A 481 1.64 -16.95 -5.19
C LEU A 481 1.36 -18.10 -6.17
N LYS A 482 1.70 -17.89 -7.45
CA LYS A 482 1.54 -18.89 -8.52
C LYS A 482 2.27 -20.21 -8.22
N THR A 483 3.40 -20.15 -7.52
CA THR A 483 4.18 -21.33 -7.15
C THR A 483 3.39 -22.29 -6.26
N LEU A 484 2.56 -21.79 -5.35
CA LEU A 484 1.72 -22.65 -4.50
C LEU A 484 0.66 -23.38 -5.32
N THR A 485 0.08 -22.70 -6.30
CA THR A 485 -0.82 -23.33 -7.29
C THR A 485 -0.10 -24.42 -8.07
N LEU A 486 1.11 -24.14 -8.56
CA LEU A 486 1.92 -25.12 -9.29
C LEU A 486 2.20 -26.36 -8.43
N ILE A 487 2.65 -26.19 -7.19
CA ILE A 487 2.91 -27.29 -6.26
C ILE A 487 1.64 -28.14 -6.07
N LYS A 488 0.49 -27.49 -5.83
CA LYS A 488 -0.77 -28.20 -5.63
C LYS A 488 -1.20 -29.00 -6.86
N HIS A 489 -1.13 -28.42 -8.06
CA HIS A 489 -1.45 -29.15 -9.29
C HIS A 489 -0.50 -30.34 -9.52
N THR A 490 0.79 -30.18 -9.20
CA THR A 490 1.75 -31.29 -9.25
C THR A 490 1.42 -32.38 -8.26
N GLU A 491 1.09 -32.03 -7.01
CA GLU A 491 0.63 -32.95 -5.98
C GLU A 491 -0.63 -33.73 -6.40
N ASP A 492 -1.64 -33.04 -6.95
CA ASP A 492 -2.87 -33.67 -7.46
C ASP A 492 -2.60 -34.69 -8.58
N LEU A 493 -1.58 -34.45 -9.41
CA LEU A 493 -1.14 -35.41 -10.43
C LEU A 493 -0.42 -36.61 -9.82
N ILE A 494 0.39 -36.40 -8.77
CA ILE A 494 1.07 -37.47 -8.03
C ILE A 494 0.06 -38.34 -7.29
N HIS A 495 -0.97 -37.75 -6.68
CA HIS A 495 -2.04 -38.45 -5.96
C HIS A 495 -2.80 -39.47 -6.81
N LYS A 496 -2.80 -39.34 -8.15
CA LYS A 496 -3.33 -40.37 -9.05
C LYS A 496 -2.58 -41.70 -8.97
N LYS A 497 -1.35 -41.70 -8.47
CA LYS A 497 -0.48 -42.87 -8.31
C LYS A 497 -0.15 -43.14 -6.84
N ASP A 498 0.09 -42.11 -6.05
CA ASP A 498 0.37 -42.17 -4.62
C ASP A 498 -0.51 -41.16 -3.86
N PRO A 499 -1.70 -41.58 -3.40
CA PRO A 499 -2.60 -40.72 -2.64
C PRO A 499 -2.05 -40.28 -1.28
N SER A 500 -0.95 -40.86 -0.80
CA SER A 500 -0.35 -40.52 0.51
C SER A 500 0.73 -39.44 0.45
N PHE A 501 1.14 -39.05 -0.76
CA PHE A 501 2.17 -38.03 -0.97
C PHE A 501 1.71 -36.68 -0.39
N ASN A 502 2.63 -35.95 0.25
CA ASN A 502 2.36 -34.59 0.73
C ASN A 502 3.58 -33.71 0.45
N ALA A 503 3.42 -32.67 -0.37
CA ALA A 503 4.51 -31.76 -0.73
C ALA A 503 5.04 -30.94 0.46
N ALA A 504 4.27 -30.81 1.54
CA ALA A 504 4.70 -30.17 2.78
C ALA A 504 5.59 -31.07 3.66
N VAL A 505 5.61 -32.38 3.41
CA VAL A 505 6.35 -33.38 4.21
C VAL A 505 7.26 -34.19 3.28
N ILE A 506 8.24 -33.50 2.70
CA ILE A 506 9.25 -34.09 1.81
C ILE A 506 10.59 -34.26 2.53
N ASP A 507 11.43 -35.18 2.04
CA ASP A 507 12.79 -35.36 2.54
C ASP A 507 13.64 -34.12 2.21
N GLU A 508 14.11 -33.40 3.24
CA GLU A 508 14.92 -32.20 3.10
C GLU A 508 16.38 -32.47 2.74
N GLU A 509 16.82 -33.72 2.80
CA GLU A 509 18.20 -34.14 2.50
C GLU A 509 18.30 -34.91 1.18
N ASP A 510 17.25 -34.90 0.34
CA ASP A 510 17.18 -35.73 -0.87
C ASP A 510 18.38 -35.50 -1.82
N PRO A 511 19.22 -36.54 -2.03
CA PRO A 511 20.41 -36.42 -2.87
C PRO A 511 20.10 -36.11 -4.33
N LYS A 512 18.94 -36.56 -4.86
CA LYS A 512 18.58 -36.29 -6.26
C LYS A 512 18.31 -34.81 -6.49
N THR A 513 17.59 -34.18 -5.56
CA THR A 513 17.30 -32.74 -5.57
C THR A 513 18.57 -31.92 -5.59
N PHE A 514 19.49 -32.14 -4.63
CA PHE A 514 20.74 -31.39 -4.58
C PHE A 514 21.66 -31.69 -5.77
N SER A 515 21.70 -32.94 -6.26
CA SER A 515 22.46 -33.29 -7.46
C SER A 515 21.96 -32.53 -8.70
N MET A 516 20.64 -32.41 -8.88
CA MET A 516 20.03 -31.61 -9.95
C MET A 516 20.40 -30.11 -9.82
N LEU A 517 20.28 -29.56 -8.62
CA LEU A 517 20.65 -28.17 -8.36
C LEU A 517 22.14 -27.91 -8.63
N CYS A 518 23.02 -28.83 -8.24
CA CYS A 518 24.46 -28.75 -8.52
C CYS A 518 24.81 -28.80 -10.01
N ARG A 519 23.94 -29.35 -10.87
CA ARG A 519 24.07 -29.26 -12.34
C ARG A 519 23.52 -27.95 -12.91
N GLY A 520 22.92 -27.10 -12.08
CA GLY A 520 22.25 -25.85 -12.47
C GLY A 520 20.97 -26.09 -13.26
N GLU A 521 20.34 -27.26 -13.12
CA GLU A 521 19.11 -27.64 -13.83
C GLU A 521 17.85 -27.06 -13.13
N SER A 522 17.88 -25.77 -12.79
CA SER A 522 16.86 -25.11 -11.95
C SER A 522 15.78 -24.33 -12.74
N THR A 523 15.58 -24.61 -14.03
CA THR A 523 14.42 -24.10 -14.79
C THR A 523 13.12 -24.48 -14.08
N ALA A 524 12.17 -23.54 -13.90
CA ALA A 524 10.92 -23.76 -13.15
C ALA A 524 11.11 -24.10 -11.66
N VAL A 525 12.30 -23.91 -11.08
CA VAL A 525 12.53 -23.95 -9.64
C VAL A 525 12.41 -22.54 -9.08
N PHE A 526 11.39 -22.29 -8.27
CA PHE A 526 11.05 -20.97 -7.75
C PHE A 526 12.26 -20.23 -7.16
N GLN A 527 12.42 -18.93 -7.47
CA GLN A 527 13.58 -18.07 -7.11
C GLN A 527 14.93 -18.43 -7.79
N PHE A 528 15.11 -19.64 -8.32
CA PHE A 528 16.40 -20.12 -8.82
C PHE A 528 16.47 -20.29 -10.35
N GLU A 529 15.54 -19.71 -11.10
CA GLU A 529 15.38 -19.97 -12.54
C GLU A 529 16.33 -19.16 -13.44
N SER A 530 16.82 -18.01 -12.98
CA SER A 530 17.61 -17.09 -13.81
C SER A 530 18.95 -17.70 -14.25
N GLN A 531 19.41 -17.33 -15.44
CA GLN A 531 20.66 -17.89 -15.99
C GLN A 531 21.87 -17.64 -15.09
N GLY A 532 21.95 -16.47 -14.44
CA GLY A 532 23.05 -16.18 -13.53
C GLY A 532 22.96 -16.97 -12.22
N MET A 533 21.76 -17.18 -11.68
CA MET A 533 21.58 -18.05 -10.51
C MET A 533 21.89 -19.52 -10.83
N GLN A 534 21.51 -20.02 -12.01
CA GLN A 534 21.88 -21.37 -12.46
C GLN A 534 23.40 -21.59 -12.50
N ASN A 535 24.16 -20.58 -12.92
CA ASN A 535 25.62 -20.66 -12.92
C ASN A 535 26.18 -20.67 -11.50
N ILE A 536 25.63 -19.85 -10.60
CA ILE A 536 26.02 -19.85 -9.19
C ILE A 536 25.74 -21.21 -8.54
N LEU A 537 24.61 -21.86 -8.83
CA LEU A 537 24.32 -23.20 -8.30
C LEU A 537 25.36 -24.24 -8.72
N LYS A 538 25.85 -24.18 -9.96
CA LYS A 538 26.93 -25.06 -10.46
C LYS A 538 28.25 -24.86 -9.72
N GLU A 539 28.56 -23.61 -9.38
CA GLU A 539 29.77 -23.25 -8.67
C GLU A 539 29.68 -23.54 -7.16
N ALA A 540 28.57 -23.16 -6.54
CA ALA A 540 28.32 -23.24 -5.10
C ALA A 540 28.01 -24.66 -4.62
N LYS A 541 27.49 -25.53 -5.50
CA LYS A 541 27.12 -26.92 -5.21
C LYS A 541 26.34 -27.07 -3.89
N PRO A 542 25.10 -26.53 -3.80
CA PRO A 542 24.30 -26.59 -2.58
C PRO A 542 24.09 -28.03 -2.12
N SER A 543 24.20 -28.26 -0.81
CA SER A 543 24.05 -29.59 -0.18
C SER A 543 23.04 -29.63 0.96
N ASN A 544 22.44 -28.50 1.31
CA ASN A 544 21.37 -28.38 2.30
C ASN A 544 20.52 -27.13 1.98
N ILE A 545 19.40 -26.95 2.70
CA ILE A 545 18.51 -25.81 2.50
C ILE A 545 19.15 -24.48 2.91
N GLU A 546 19.99 -24.45 3.96
CA GLU A 546 20.69 -23.23 4.43
C GLU A 546 21.60 -22.62 3.33
N ASP A 547 22.22 -23.46 2.48
CA ASP A 547 22.93 -22.98 1.28
C ASP A 547 21.99 -22.21 0.34
N LEU A 548 20.79 -22.73 0.09
CA LEU A 548 19.81 -22.07 -0.77
C LEU A 548 19.33 -20.75 -0.14
N VAL A 549 19.12 -20.73 1.18
CA VAL A 549 18.78 -19.51 1.93
C VAL A 549 19.86 -18.44 1.73
N ALA A 550 21.13 -18.79 1.87
CA ALA A 550 22.24 -17.85 1.72
C ALA A 550 22.39 -17.36 0.28
N LEU A 551 22.30 -18.25 -0.71
CA LEU A 551 22.42 -17.88 -2.13
C LEU A 551 21.27 -16.97 -2.57
N ASN A 552 20.04 -17.24 -2.11
CA ASN A 552 18.87 -16.39 -2.39
C ASN A 552 19.04 -14.99 -1.79
N ALA A 553 19.62 -14.89 -0.58
CA ALA A 553 19.93 -13.61 0.05
C ALA A 553 21.07 -12.85 -0.66
N LEU A 554 22.12 -13.55 -1.09
CA LEU A 554 23.32 -12.95 -1.67
C LEU A 554 23.17 -12.49 -3.13
N TYR A 555 22.26 -13.10 -3.90
CA TYR A 555 22.12 -12.82 -5.35
C TYR A 555 21.36 -11.52 -5.65
N ARG A 556 21.93 -10.39 -5.19
CA ARG A 556 21.42 -9.03 -5.37
C ARG A 556 22.55 -8.02 -5.60
N PRO A 557 22.30 -6.89 -6.29
CA PRO A 557 23.30 -5.83 -6.44
C PRO A 557 23.85 -5.36 -5.08
N GLY A 558 25.17 -5.40 -4.90
CA GLY A 558 25.83 -5.19 -3.60
C GLY A 558 26.35 -6.50 -3.00
N PRO A 559 25.49 -7.32 -2.34
CA PRO A 559 25.93 -8.57 -1.71
C PRO A 559 26.52 -9.62 -2.68
N MET A 560 26.23 -9.53 -3.99
CA MET A 560 26.83 -10.43 -5.00
C MET A 560 28.36 -10.47 -4.96
N ALA A 561 29.02 -9.40 -4.49
CA ALA A 561 30.48 -9.36 -4.32
C ALA A 561 31.01 -10.41 -3.33
N TYR A 562 30.18 -10.91 -2.41
CA TYR A 562 30.56 -11.89 -1.39
C TYR A 562 30.26 -13.34 -1.80
N ILE A 563 29.56 -13.57 -2.92
CA ILE A 563 29.31 -14.92 -3.44
C ILE A 563 30.61 -15.70 -3.70
N PRO A 564 31.66 -15.12 -4.31
CA PRO A 564 32.93 -15.82 -4.47
C PRO A 564 33.56 -16.25 -3.14
N GLN A 565 33.51 -15.40 -2.11
CA GLN A 565 34.01 -15.74 -0.77
C GLN A 565 33.21 -16.89 -0.17
N PHE A 566 31.88 -16.80 -0.20
CA PHE A 566 30.97 -17.85 0.28
C PHE A 566 31.30 -19.21 -0.38
N ILE A 567 31.41 -19.23 -1.71
CA ILE A 567 31.72 -20.45 -2.48
C ILE A 567 33.11 -20.99 -2.16
N ASN A 568 34.13 -20.13 -2.09
CA ASN A 568 35.50 -20.57 -1.83
C ASN A 568 35.67 -21.12 -0.42
N CYS A 569 35.05 -20.49 0.59
CA CYS A 569 35.05 -20.96 1.96
C CYS A 569 34.31 -22.30 2.10
N LYS A 570 33.11 -22.40 1.50
CA LYS A 570 32.32 -23.63 1.47
C LYS A 570 33.09 -24.82 0.86
N LEU A 571 33.74 -24.59 -0.29
CA LEU A 571 34.48 -25.64 -1.00
C LEU A 571 35.88 -25.91 -0.40
N GLY A 572 36.24 -25.28 0.73
CA GLY A 572 37.55 -25.44 1.37
C GLY A 572 38.72 -24.86 0.56
N LYS A 573 38.46 -24.01 -0.43
CA LYS A 573 39.50 -23.32 -1.23
C LYS A 573 40.11 -22.14 -0.48
N GLN A 574 39.36 -21.59 0.49
CA GLN A 574 39.77 -20.50 1.37
C GLN A 574 39.40 -20.88 2.80
N PRO A 575 40.25 -20.61 3.82
CA PRO A 575 39.87 -20.86 5.21
C PRO A 575 38.71 -19.97 5.64
N ILE A 576 37.83 -20.50 6.49
CA ILE A 576 36.78 -19.70 7.13
C ILE A 576 37.43 -18.84 8.22
N THR A 577 37.19 -17.53 8.16
CA THR A 577 37.71 -16.56 9.13
C THR A 577 36.55 -15.89 9.85
N TYR A 578 36.55 -15.94 11.18
CA TYR A 578 35.58 -15.23 12.01
C TYR A 578 36.24 -14.00 12.64
N ALA A 579 35.52 -12.88 12.70
CA ALA A 579 36.01 -11.66 13.35
C ALA A 579 36.22 -11.85 14.87
N ASN A 580 35.54 -12.81 15.47
CA ASN A 580 35.72 -13.22 16.86
C ASN A 580 35.33 -14.71 16.98
N PRO A 581 36.07 -15.55 17.74
CA PRO A 581 35.71 -16.95 17.97
C PRO A 581 34.27 -17.16 18.47
N GLU A 582 33.74 -16.23 19.29
CA GLU A 582 32.36 -16.31 19.80
C GLU A 582 31.28 -16.17 18.72
N LEU A 583 31.65 -15.74 17.50
CA LEU A 583 30.73 -15.61 16.36
C LEU A 583 30.66 -16.85 15.47
N GLU A 584 31.47 -17.88 15.75
CA GLU A 584 31.53 -19.10 14.94
C GLU A 584 30.16 -19.76 14.82
N GLU A 585 29.45 -19.95 15.93
CA GLU A 585 28.13 -20.60 15.95
C GLU A 585 27.08 -19.88 15.09
N GLU A 586 27.12 -18.55 15.03
CA GLU A 586 26.15 -17.71 14.31
C GLU A 586 26.50 -17.54 12.81
N LEU A 587 27.78 -17.69 12.45
CA LEU A 587 28.29 -17.48 11.08
C LEU A 587 28.69 -18.78 10.38
N LYS A 588 28.69 -19.94 11.05
CA LYS A 588 29.08 -21.22 10.46
C LYS A 588 28.21 -21.62 9.26
N THR A 589 26.90 -21.34 9.33
CA THR A 589 25.94 -21.67 8.25
C THR A 589 26.13 -20.81 7.01
N THR A 590 26.84 -19.68 7.14
CA THR A 590 27.17 -18.77 6.04
C THR A 590 28.68 -18.70 5.76
N TYR A 591 29.43 -19.69 6.27
CA TYR A 591 30.87 -19.84 6.05
C TYR A 591 31.68 -18.57 6.41
N GLY A 592 31.30 -17.90 7.50
CA GLY A 592 31.95 -16.68 7.99
C GLY A 592 31.52 -15.37 7.30
N VAL A 593 30.65 -15.44 6.28
CA VAL A 593 30.11 -14.26 5.61
C VAL A 593 28.88 -13.76 6.36
N ILE A 594 28.82 -12.46 6.66
CA ILE A 594 27.60 -11.84 7.23
C ILE A 594 26.61 -11.62 6.08
N VAL A 595 25.50 -12.36 6.10
CA VAL A 595 24.47 -12.33 5.05
C VAL A 595 23.17 -11.74 5.58
N TYR A 596 22.83 -12.08 6.83
CA TYR A 596 21.50 -11.82 7.37
C TYR A 596 21.46 -10.65 8.35
N GLN A 597 20.30 -9.99 8.44
CA GLN A 597 20.04 -8.96 9.44
C GLN A 597 20.08 -9.54 10.86
N GLU A 598 19.59 -10.75 11.03
CA GLU A 598 19.60 -11.49 12.30
C GLU A 598 21.04 -11.78 12.75
N GLN A 599 21.96 -12.04 11.83
CA GLN A 599 23.39 -12.16 12.16
C GLN A 599 23.96 -10.85 12.68
N VAL A 600 23.64 -9.72 12.05
CA VAL A 600 24.06 -8.38 12.55
C VAL A 600 23.56 -8.15 13.97
N MET A 601 22.30 -8.54 14.27
CA MET A 601 21.73 -8.43 15.61
C MET A 601 22.48 -9.30 16.62
N LYS A 602 22.82 -10.54 16.24
CA LYS A 602 23.59 -11.47 17.06
C LYS A 602 25.03 -11.01 17.30
N VAL A 603 25.69 -10.45 16.29
CA VAL A 603 27.02 -9.84 16.47
C VAL A 603 26.94 -8.71 17.52
N ALA A 604 25.94 -7.84 17.44
CA ALA A 604 25.78 -6.76 18.43
C ALA A 604 25.49 -7.27 19.84
N GLN A 605 24.68 -8.32 19.96
CA GLN A 605 24.41 -8.98 21.25
C GLN A 605 25.68 -9.59 21.85
N ILE A 606 26.40 -10.41 21.08
CA ILE A 606 27.58 -11.15 21.55
C ILE A 606 28.73 -10.19 21.85
N ILE A 607 29.04 -9.28 20.92
CA ILE A 607 30.24 -8.42 20.99
C ILE A 607 30.04 -7.21 21.89
N ALA A 608 28.85 -6.62 21.93
CA ALA A 608 28.60 -5.39 22.66
C ALA A 608 27.53 -5.50 23.76
N GLY A 609 26.97 -6.69 24.01
CA GLY A 609 26.02 -6.91 25.09
C GLY A 609 24.63 -6.30 24.85
N TYR A 610 24.27 -6.04 23.59
CA TYR A 610 22.95 -5.51 23.25
C TYR A 610 21.86 -6.53 23.59
N SER A 611 20.70 -6.06 24.04
CA SER A 611 19.47 -6.84 23.95
C SER A 611 19.13 -7.06 22.47
N LEU A 612 18.40 -8.13 22.14
CA LEU A 612 17.95 -8.35 20.76
C LEU A 612 17.03 -7.22 20.27
N GLY A 613 16.25 -6.61 21.17
CA GLY A 613 15.44 -5.43 20.87
C GLY A 613 16.28 -4.22 20.47
N SER A 614 17.31 -3.86 21.25
CA SER A 614 18.21 -2.76 20.90
C SER A 614 19.08 -3.06 19.68
N ALA A 615 19.40 -4.34 19.42
CA ALA A 615 20.10 -4.77 18.22
C ALA A 615 19.25 -4.58 16.94
N ASP A 616 17.93 -4.82 17.00
CA ASP A 616 17.02 -4.52 15.88
C ASP A 616 16.97 -3.01 15.57
N ILE A 617 17.03 -2.15 16.60
CA ILE A 617 17.10 -0.69 16.47
C ILE A 617 18.41 -0.29 15.76
N LEU A 618 19.55 -0.82 16.20
CA LEU A 618 20.85 -0.60 15.55
C LEU A 618 20.80 -0.91 14.06
N ARG A 619 20.27 -2.09 13.70
CA ARG A 619 20.13 -2.50 12.30
C ARG A 619 19.26 -1.53 11.49
N ARG A 620 18.19 -0.92 12.07
CA ARG A 620 17.39 0.11 11.36
C ARG A 620 18.18 1.37 11.10
N ILE A 621 18.93 1.83 12.10
CA ILE A 621 19.73 3.06 12.00
C ILE A 621 20.73 2.93 10.87
N MET A 622 21.44 1.80 10.82
CA MET A 622 22.37 1.49 9.76
C MET A 622 21.69 1.42 8.38
N GLY A 623 20.53 0.75 8.26
CA GLY A 623 19.78 0.68 7.00
C GLY A 623 19.30 2.05 6.47
N LYS A 624 19.00 3.01 7.36
CA LYS A 624 18.61 4.38 6.99
C LYS A 624 19.79 5.31 6.69
N LYS A 625 21.04 4.87 6.85
CA LYS A 625 22.27 5.65 6.59
C LYS A 625 22.30 7.03 7.28
N LYS A 626 21.74 7.14 8.49
CA LYS A 626 21.75 8.39 9.27
C LYS A 626 23.10 8.55 10.00
N VAL A 627 24.05 9.27 9.39
CA VAL A 627 25.43 9.44 9.89
C VAL A 627 25.49 9.78 11.39
N ALA A 628 24.78 10.84 11.82
CA ALA A 628 24.79 11.27 13.22
C ALA A 628 24.19 10.26 14.22
N ALA A 629 23.25 9.42 13.78
CA ALA A 629 22.68 8.37 14.62
C ALA A 629 23.62 7.16 14.70
N LEU A 630 24.29 6.84 13.59
CA LEU A 630 25.26 5.74 13.53
C LEU A 630 26.48 5.98 14.41
N GLU A 631 26.99 7.21 14.46
CA GLU A 631 28.11 7.58 15.34
C GLU A 631 27.77 7.38 16.82
N LYS A 632 26.55 7.73 17.24
CA LYS A 632 26.08 7.50 18.61
C LYS A 632 26.05 6.01 18.95
N GLU A 633 25.54 5.19 18.03
CA GLU A 633 25.52 3.75 18.21
C GLU A 633 26.93 3.13 18.20
N LYS A 634 27.87 3.66 17.41
CA LYS A 634 29.29 3.22 17.44
C LYS A 634 29.90 3.41 18.82
N VAL A 635 29.70 4.58 19.43
CA VAL A 635 30.17 4.87 20.80
C VAL A 635 29.56 3.89 21.81
N LYS A 636 28.25 3.65 21.71
CA LYS A 636 27.54 2.70 22.58
C LYS A 636 28.03 1.26 22.39
N PHE A 637 28.27 0.85 21.15
CA PHE A 637 28.80 -0.48 20.81
C PHE A 637 30.19 -0.70 21.42
N ILE A 638 31.10 0.26 21.25
CA ILE A 638 32.45 0.20 21.83
C ILE A 638 32.40 0.18 23.36
N ALA A 639 31.55 1.00 23.98
CA ALA A 639 31.38 1.02 25.42
C ALA A 639 30.86 -0.33 25.96
N GLY A 640 29.87 -0.93 25.30
CA GLY A 640 29.36 -2.26 25.64
C GLY A 640 30.41 -3.35 25.48
N ALA A 641 31.19 -3.32 24.40
CA ALA A 641 32.29 -4.25 24.18
C ALA A 641 33.39 -4.12 25.24
N LYS A 642 33.75 -2.89 25.64
CA LYS A 642 34.68 -2.63 26.75
C LYS A 642 34.17 -3.20 28.08
N ALA A 643 32.87 -3.05 28.36
CA ALA A 643 32.26 -3.61 29.57
C ALA A 643 32.33 -5.15 29.62
N LEU A 644 32.37 -5.80 28.45
CA LEU A 644 32.56 -7.25 28.31
C LEU A 644 34.04 -7.67 28.19
N GLY A 645 34.98 -6.75 28.46
CA GLY A 645 36.42 -7.04 28.48
C GLY A 645 37.11 -7.05 27.12
N ARG A 646 36.48 -6.51 26.07
CA ARG A 646 37.05 -6.45 24.70
C ARG A 646 37.77 -5.13 24.45
N SER A 647 38.80 -5.15 23.60
CA SER A 647 39.55 -3.94 23.27
C SER A 647 38.73 -2.99 22.40
N GLU A 648 38.99 -1.69 22.55
CA GLU A 648 38.35 -0.64 21.75
C GLU A 648 38.58 -0.83 20.25
N GLN A 649 39.82 -1.14 19.88
CA GLN A 649 40.21 -1.37 18.50
C GLN A 649 39.44 -2.54 17.89
N HIS A 650 39.37 -3.68 18.59
CA HIS A 650 38.63 -4.86 18.13
C HIS A 650 37.14 -4.58 17.94
N ALA A 651 36.53 -3.84 18.88
CA ALA A 651 35.13 -3.45 18.79
C ALA A 651 34.87 -2.49 17.62
N ALA A 652 35.77 -1.55 17.37
CA ALA A 652 35.68 -0.62 16.25
C ALA A 652 35.81 -1.33 14.90
N GLU A 653 36.76 -2.26 14.77
CA GLU A 653 36.96 -3.08 13.56
C GLU A 653 35.72 -3.92 13.24
N ILE A 654 35.11 -4.54 14.26
CA ILE A 654 33.84 -5.30 14.08
C ILE A 654 32.71 -4.35 13.67
N PHE A 655 32.58 -3.18 14.29
CA PHE A 655 31.51 -2.24 13.94
C PHE A 655 31.64 -1.73 12.49
N GLU A 656 32.87 -1.43 12.05
CA GLU A 656 33.16 -1.03 10.67
C GLU A 656 32.88 -2.16 9.67
N MET A 657 33.05 -3.42 10.08
CA MET A 657 32.62 -4.57 9.30
C MET A 657 31.09 -4.63 9.17
N LEU A 658 30.31 -4.18 10.16
CA LEU A 658 28.83 -4.23 10.10
C LEU A 658 28.22 -3.13 9.22
N GLU A 659 28.88 -1.97 9.11
CA GLU A 659 28.33 -0.76 8.47
C GLU A 659 27.96 -0.98 6.98
N PRO A 660 28.82 -1.54 6.12
CA PRO A 660 28.45 -1.84 4.73
C PRO A 660 27.31 -2.86 4.65
N PHE A 661 27.31 -3.86 5.52
CA PHE A 661 26.36 -4.97 5.46
C PHE A 661 24.99 -4.61 5.96
N ALA A 662 24.84 -3.66 6.86
CA ALA A 662 23.52 -3.29 7.33
C ALA A 662 22.69 -2.52 6.27
N GLY A 663 23.31 -2.07 5.17
CA GLY A 663 22.61 -1.64 3.96
C GLY A 663 22.19 -2.77 3.00
N TYR A 664 22.81 -3.95 3.13
CA TYR A 664 22.68 -5.08 2.18
C TYR A 664 22.16 -6.38 2.83
N GLY A 665 22.11 -6.44 4.16
CA GLY A 665 21.74 -7.61 4.94
C GLY A 665 20.29 -7.97 4.71
N PHE A 666 20.05 -9.26 4.53
CA PHE A 666 18.74 -9.77 4.16
C PHE A 666 18.00 -10.34 5.37
N ASN A 667 16.66 -10.29 5.36
CA ASN A 667 15.85 -10.88 6.44
C ASN A 667 15.90 -12.41 6.31
N LYS A 668 16.54 -13.10 7.28
CA LYS A 668 16.71 -14.56 7.26
C LYS A 668 15.35 -15.26 7.29
N SER A 669 14.43 -14.79 8.13
CA SER A 669 13.09 -15.35 8.27
C SER A 669 12.34 -15.39 6.93
N HIS A 670 12.44 -14.30 6.16
CA HIS A 670 11.87 -14.22 4.81
C HIS A 670 12.59 -15.12 3.81
N ALA A 671 13.93 -15.15 3.85
CA ALA A 671 14.73 -16.02 2.96
C ALA A 671 14.43 -17.50 3.17
N VAL A 672 14.37 -17.95 4.43
CA VAL A 672 14.09 -19.34 4.78
C VAL A 672 12.74 -19.75 4.22
N ALA A 673 11.68 -18.98 4.51
CA ALA A 673 10.34 -19.34 4.09
C ALA A 673 10.22 -19.49 2.55
N TYR A 674 10.85 -18.59 1.78
CA TYR A 674 10.84 -18.69 0.32
C TYR A 674 11.75 -19.81 -0.21
N SER A 675 12.87 -20.07 0.46
CA SER A 675 13.78 -21.16 0.08
C SER A 675 13.21 -22.54 0.39
N VAL A 676 12.33 -22.69 1.38
CA VAL A 676 11.57 -23.93 1.61
C VAL A 676 10.65 -24.21 0.42
N VAL A 677 9.91 -23.20 -0.07
CA VAL A 677 9.08 -23.35 -1.28
C VAL A 677 9.94 -23.64 -2.52
N ALA A 678 11.10 -22.99 -2.64
CA ALA A 678 12.05 -23.29 -3.72
C ALA A 678 12.52 -24.75 -3.66
N TYR A 679 12.85 -25.25 -2.47
CA TYR A 679 13.24 -26.64 -2.27
C TYR A 679 12.11 -27.61 -2.64
N GLN A 680 10.86 -27.33 -2.26
CA GLN A 680 9.71 -28.13 -2.68
C GLN A 680 9.60 -28.23 -4.21
N THR A 681 9.71 -27.11 -4.92
CA THR A 681 9.69 -27.15 -6.40
C THR A 681 10.87 -27.93 -7.00
N ALA A 682 12.05 -27.82 -6.39
CA ALA A 682 13.23 -28.58 -6.81
C ALA A 682 13.04 -30.09 -6.58
N PHE A 683 12.49 -30.47 -5.43
CA PHE A 683 12.22 -31.86 -5.06
C PHE A 683 11.22 -32.50 -6.01
N LEU A 684 10.10 -31.81 -6.26
CA LEU A 684 9.07 -32.28 -7.19
C LEU A 684 9.67 -32.48 -8.58
N LYS A 685 10.47 -31.54 -9.07
CA LYS A 685 11.12 -31.66 -10.37
C LYS A 685 12.14 -32.81 -10.43
N ALA A 686 12.91 -33.04 -9.37
CA ALA A 686 13.93 -34.08 -9.34
C ALA A 686 13.35 -35.50 -9.23
N ASN A 687 12.22 -35.64 -8.53
CA ASN A 687 11.62 -36.95 -8.21
C ASN A 687 10.39 -37.30 -9.06
N TYR A 688 9.71 -36.30 -9.60
CA TYR A 688 8.49 -36.41 -10.41
C TYR A 688 8.55 -35.49 -11.66
N PRO A 689 9.54 -35.70 -12.56
CA PRO A 689 9.81 -34.82 -13.70
C PRO A 689 8.74 -34.83 -14.81
#